data_AF-A0A1I5T098-F1
#
_entry.id   AF-A0A1I5T098-F1
#
_cell.length_a   1.000
_cell.length_b   1.000
_cell.length_c   1.000
_cell.angle_alpha   90.00
_cell.angle_beta   90.00
_cell.angle_gamma   90.00
#
_symmetry.space_group_name_H-M   'P 1'
#
loop_
_entity.id
_entity.type
_entity.pdbx_description
1 polymer ?
#
loop_
_entity_poly.entity_id
_entity_poly.type
_entity_poly.pdbx_seq_one_letter_code
_entity_poly.pdbx_strand_id
1 'polypeptide(L)'
;MIHIVNGQSDELVGFITDNEVLFNTHKQSLENQLEQFDFECLPDFDYADKLTDRNRLIIPSEDKGYIEFIIQNVIKTNDRVEVYTTASYLDLIKAKVIHPTVLESTTATAALSFVTNETEWRPGLVESDALHTITIDTHTNPFTMLKRVANEFDLELRFRTETDGNRVTNRYVDLLDRVGAWGGREVTFGKDLDSIERSEDTSDIYTALLCLGPEDADGNRLEVLVEDEDALQRWGRPDPITGELKHLIGVYEPQSSNLDMTLSELEQYGRTELNKRINAVITYSANIVDLEHVPGMENKKIRFGNTIRIKDEKFNPPLYVEARVFEQSRDIFDNSLKEVTLGDFVEFTEEQVNAIWKSLQEQIKEKISQSQLFELTYDKPTIDDKDTQVKADAEQDATQKAEQAETAAKDHADQVASEAESHANNYTNTVKSQIDAELLDKAGIEYVDGQLALKADGTLVNTINNTVADLETTASNLQQAVNDNEVALNAQGGRITTVETDLDTVEGSLSVAITDLSSLEGTVSSQGTQISANTSAISLKANQSELDTVSGNVTDLSSELNILAGQVELKASQSALTNLEGDVTQISSDVSSLQVGVNGITADVSSLESTVNGHTTDISSLNSQLTVQAGQISSKVDATYVTGAIADIEVGGRNYFSDSNYESKTEGETFGLYSWGGNEQTGEYSSDVPDGLEGLSEKRVCTVGGTGGGYHDKEERYYEAGTYTISYWAKGTNLMHNGYFVCLNSSSNSYITTNGPTLTANWKRYIYTITIPTSGYYKRRSIIYIESSSWISHFQIEKGNVATDWTPALEDVQAEIDSVYSYASSEINQLAGQISLKADSTTVDSMNTRLSTAELDINALDGAITSKVEVSTFNTLKGRVDTAETTISQLVCQHKTVQFF
;
A
#
# COMPACT_ATOMS: atom_id res chain seq x y z
N MET A 1 26.20 29.08 6.58
CA MET A 1 26.40 30.36 7.31
C MET A 1 25.26 30.51 8.30
N ILE A 2 25.56 31.00 9.49
CA ILE A 2 24.58 31.37 10.53
C ILE A 2 24.44 32.89 10.47
N HIS A 3 23.24 33.42 10.29
CA HIS A 3 23.03 34.88 10.29
C HIS A 3 22.58 35.34 11.67
N ILE A 4 23.10 36.47 12.13
CA ILE A 4 22.74 37.10 13.40
C ILE A 4 21.88 38.32 13.09
N VAL A 5 20.70 38.35 13.66
CA VAL A 5 19.69 39.37 13.44
C VAL A 5 19.38 40.07 14.77
N ASN A 6 19.23 41.39 14.74
CA ASN A 6 18.91 42.17 15.92
C ASN A 6 17.54 41.75 16.48
N GLY A 7 17.47 41.44 17.78
CA GLY A 7 16.27 40.89 18.41
C GLY A 7 15.05 41.83 18.44
N GLN A 8 15.21 43.13 18.16
CA GLN A 8 14.13 44.11 18.15
C GLN A 8 13.74 44.61 16.76
N SER A 9 14.71 44.78 15.86
CA SER A 9 14.50 45.37 14.54
C SER A 9 14.39 44.35 13.40
N ASP A 10 14.69 43.08 13.68
CA ASP A 10 14.81 42.02 12.67
C ASP A 10 15.87 42.31 11.58
N GLU A 11 16.74 43.31 11.76
CA GLU A 11 17.82 43.65 10.82
C GLU A 11 19.05 42.77 11.01
N LEU A 12 19.65 42.33 9.89
CA LEU A 12 20.91 41.58 9.89
C LEU A 12 22.04 42.42 10.49
N VAL A 13 22.63 41.94 11.59
CA VAL A 13 23.74 42.60 12.30
C VAL A 13 25.07 41.89 12.11
N GLY A 14 25.08 40.61 11.72
CA GLY A 14 26.31 39.86 11.50
C GLY A 14 26.04 38.46 10.94
N PHE A 15 27.10 37.70 10.72
CA PHE A 15 27.02 36.29 10.33
C PHE A 15 28.25 35.54 10.84
N ILE A 16 28.12 34.21 10.92
CA ILE A 16 29.17 33.26 11.30
C ILE A 16 29.29 32.23 10.19
N THR A 17 30.52 31.93 9.80
CA THR A 17 30.88 30.97 8.76
C THR A 17 31.38 29.66 9.37
N ASP A 18 31.45 28.61 8.55
CA ASP A 18 31.83 27.26 8.96
C ASP A 18 33.17 27.22 9.73
N ASN A 19 34.21 27.87 9.19
CA ASN A 19 35.55 27.92 9.79
C ASN A 19 35.62 28.61 11.18
N GLU A 20 34.55 29.28 11.59
CA GLU A 20 34.44 30.01 12.86
C GLU A 20 33.65 29.22 13.91
N VAL A 21 33.00 28.13 13.50
CA VAL A 21 32.20 27.22 14.35
C VAL A 21 33.03 25.99 14.69
N LEU A 22 33.08 25.66 15.99
CA LEU A 22 33.82 24.53 16.52
C LEU A 22 32.96 23.27 16.63
N PHE A 23 31.67 23.47 16.94
CA PHE A 23 30.66 22.43 17.08
C PHE A 23 29.30 23.06 16.85
N ASN A 24 28.37 22.32 16.25
CA ASN A 24 26.97 22.74 16.23
C ASN A 24 26.04 21.52 16.23
N THR A 25 24.83 21.73 16.74
CA THR A 25 23.77 20.75 16.69
C THR A 25 22.43 21.46 16.47
N HIS A 26 21.72 21.04 15.44
CA HIS A 26 20.34 21.40 15.19
C HIS A 26 19.45 20.21 15.52
N LYS A 27 18.69 20.31 16.61
CA LYS A 27 17.79 19.26 17.09
C LYS A 27 16.32 19.65 16.88
N GLN A 28 15.54 18.71 16.36
CA GLN A 28 14.09 18.80 16.16
C GLN A 28 13.40 17.60 16.82
N SER A 29 12.23 17.79 17.45
CA SER A 29 11.44 16.71 18.07
C SER A 29 9.95 16.89 17.83
N LEU A 30 9.29 15.85 17.30
CA LEU A 30 7.83 15.80 17.13
C LEU A 30 7.12 15.56 18.47
N GLU A 31 7.76 14.93 19.44
CA GLU A 31 7.14 14.52 20.70
C GLU A 31 6.71 15.73 21.53
N ASN A 32 7.62 16.71 21.65
CA ASN A 32 7.43 17.89 22.49
C ASN A 32 7.41 19.21 21.68
N GLN A 33 7.53 19.11 20.34
CA GLN A 33 7.64 20.24 19.42
C GLN A 33 8.77 21.20 19.81
N LEU A 34 9.87 20.66 20.38
CA LEU A 34 11.08 21.41 20.66
C LEU A 34 11.98 21.43 19.44
N GLU A 35 12.59 22.58 19.23
CA GLU A 35 13.62 22.78 18.22
C GLU A 35 14.67 23.73 18.76
N GLN A 36 15.93 23.32 18.63
CA GLN A 36 17.09 23.98 19.22
C GLN A 36 18.23 24.00 18.22
N PHE A 37 19.03 25.06 18.27
CA PHE A 37 20.27 25.17 17.51
C PHE A 37 21.37 25.68 18.44
N ASP A 38 22.16 24.76 18.96
CA ASP A 38 23.23 25.07 19.89
C ASP A 38 24.57 24.94 19.17
N PHE A 39 25.49 25.88 19.42
CA PHE A 39 26.79 25.85 18.76
C PHE A 39 27.88 26.51 19.60
N GLU A 40 29.11 26.11 19.31
CA GLU A 40 30.33 26.68 19.85
C GLU A 40 31.07 27.43 18.74
N CYS A 41 31.56 28.63 19.01
CA CYS A 41 32.31 29.42 18.03
C CYS A 41 33.53 30.11 18.66
N LEU A 42 34.43 30.59 17.81
CA LEU A 42 35.64 31.29 18.26
C LEU A 42 35.30 32.68 18.85
N PRO A 43 35.94 33.10 19.96
CA PRO A 43 35.60 34.34 20.67
C PRO A 43 36.13 35.63 20.02
N ASP A 44 37.18 35.55 19.19
CA ASP A 44 37.97 36.71 18.73
C ASP A 44 37.44 37.41 17.47
N PHE A 45 36.16 37.22 17.13
CA PHE A 45 35.54 37.77 15.92
C PHE A 45 34.51 38.85 16.22
N ASP A 46 34.30 39.79 15.28
CA ASP A 46 33.37 40.92 15.40
C ASP A 46 31.90 40.51 15.64
N TYR A 47 31.53 39.25 15.38
CA TYR A 47 30.20 38.74 15.68
C TYR A 47 30.00 38.39 17.17
N ALA A 48 31.07 38.16 17.94
CA ALA A 48 30.98 37.65 19.31
C ALA A 48 30.29 38.63 20.27
N ASP A 49 30.39 39.93 20.01
CA ASP A 49 29.67 40.98 20.76
C ASP A 49 28.19 41.07 20.37
N LYS A 50 27.79 40.43 19.26
CA LYS A 50 26.41 40.40 18.77
C LYS A 50 25.65 39.16 19.24
N LEU A 51 26.34 38.17 19.82
CA LEU A 51 25.76 36.99 20.46
C LEU A 51 25.26 37.33 21.87
N THR A 52 24.31 38.25 21.96
CA THR A 52 23.74 38.76 23.20
C THR A 52 22.38 39.40 22.93
N ASP A 53 21.78 40.08 23.92
CA ASP A 53 20.57 40.90 23.79
C ASP A 53 19.34 40.18 23.20
N ARG A 54 19.26 38.85 23.35
CA ARG A 54 18.24 38.00 22.68
C ARG A 54 18.21 38.21 21.16
N ASN A 55 19.34 38.54 20.56
CA ASN A 55 19.48 38.54 19.11
C ASN A 55 19.10 37.15 18.57
N ARG A 56 18.60 37.16 17.34
CA ARG A 56 18.07 35.96 16.69
C ARG A 56 19.10 35.38 15.74
N LEU A 57 19.03 34.07 15.54
CA LEU A 57 19.88 33.34 14.61
C LEU A 57 19.02 32.77 13.50
N ILE A 58 19.48 32.94 12.26
CA ILE A 58 18.83 32.39 11.08
C ILE A 58 19.76 31.38 10.42
N ILE A 59 19.32 30.13 10.39
CA ILE A 59 20.04 29.03 9.75
C ILE A 59 19.25 28.53 8.53
N PRO A 60 19.92 27.97 7.50
CA PRO A 60 19.21 27.33 6.40
C PRO A 60 18.45 26.09 6.89
N SER A 61 17.20 25.95 6.42
CA SER A 61 16.48 24.68 6.46
C SER A 61 17.17 23.67 5.54
N GLU A 62 16.94 22.36 5.75
CA GLU A 62 17.51 21.31 4.91
C GLU A 62 16.97 21.30 3.47
N ASP A 63 15.74 21.77 3.28
CA ASP A 63 15.15 21.91 1.95
C ASP A 63 15.30 23.36 1.45
N LYS A 64 14.24 24.17 1.59
CA LYS A 64 14.21 25.56 1.14
C LYS A 64 13.66 26.43 2.26
N GLY A 65 14.28 27.58 2.45
CA GLY A 65 13.89 28.56 3.46
C GLY A 65 14.83 28.57 4.66
N TYR A 66 14.41 29.27 5.70
CA TYR A 66 15.22 29.52 6.87
C TYR A 66 14.44 29.22 8.15
N ILE A 67 15.19 28.84 9.18
CA ILE A 67 14.67 28.57 10.53
C ILE A 67 15.26 29.62 11.47
N GLU A 68 14.40 30.17 12.33
CA GLU A 68 14.77 31.26 13.24
C GLU A 68 14.81 30.78 14.69
N PHE A 69 15.90 31.11 15.37
CA PHE A 69 16.18 30.81 16.76
C PHE A 69 16.42 32.09 17.58
N ILE A 70 16.14 32.05 18.87
CA ILE A 70 16.41 33.14 19.81
C ILE A 70 17.53 32.71 20.75
N ILE A 71 18.55 33.55 20.90
CA ILE A 71 19.62 33.32 21.88
C ILE A 71 19.04 33.40 23.30
N GLN A 72 19.16 32.30 24.04
CA GLN A 72 18.69 32.21 25.44
C GLN A 72 19.84 32.35 26.43
N ASN A 73 20.97 31.70 26.17
CA ASN A 73 22.12 31.72 27.06
C ASN A 73 23.42 31.72 26.25
N VAL A 74 24.41 32.45 26.73
CA VAL A 74 25.74 32.54 26.10
C VAL A 74 26.81 32.43 27.17
N ILE A 75 27.71 31.47 27.01
CA ILE A 75 28.84 31.25 27.90
C ILE A 75 30.11 31.61 27.14
N LYS A 76 30.90 32.54 27.68
CA LYS A 76 32.16 32.99 27.09
C LYS A 76 33.32 32.51 27.94
N THR A 77 34.25 31.78 27.32
CA THR A 77 35.54 31.40 27.89
C THR A 77 36.67 32.03 27.08
N ASN A 78 37.93 31.77 27.46
CA ASN A 78 39.09 32.26 26.71
C ASN A 78 39.27 31.53 25.36
N ASP A 79 38.72 30.33 25.20
CA ASP A 79 38.92 29.47 24.03
C ASP A 79 37.67 29.37 23.14
N ARG A 80 36.46 29.62 23.66
CA ARG A 80 35.20 29.47 22.90
C ARG A 80 34.07 30.36 23.41
N VAL A 81 33.04 30.50 22.59
CA VAL A 81 31.73 31.04 22.95
C VAL A 81 30.68 29.97 22.68
N GLU A 82 30.02 29.50 23.74
CA GLU A 82 28.92 28.54 23.66
C GLU A 82 27.60 29.31 23.62
N VAL A 83 26.76 29.01 22.64
CA VAL A 83 25.49 29.70 22.42
C VAL A 83 24.38 28.67 22.46
N TYR A 84 23.44 28.86 23.39
CA TYR A 84 22.26 28.04 23.54
C TYR A 84 21.03 28.78 23.05
N THR A 85 20.26 28.14 22.18
CA THR A 85 19.09 28.77 21.56
C THR A 85 17.85 27.89 21.62
N THR A 86 16.71 28.51 21.37
CA THR A 86 15.45 27.82 21.14
C THR A 86 14.79 28.43 19.92
N ALA A 87 14.05 27.64 19.15
CA ALA A 87 13.29 28.16 18.03
C ALA A 87 12.36 29.31 18.46
N SER A 88 12.24 30.31 17.59
CA SER A 88 11.50 31.55 17.88
C SER A 88 10.04 31.33 18.22
N TYR A 89 9.39 30.33 17.62
CA TYR A 89 7.99 30.02 17.90
C TYR A 89 7.76 29.55 19.35
N LEU A 90 8.79 29.03 20.05
CA LEU A 90 8.66 28.65 21.45
C LEU A 90 8.46 29.87 22.37
N ASP A 91 8.81 31.07 21.91
CA ASP A 91 8.54 32.32 22.64
C ASP A 91 7.07 32.75 22.55
N LEU A 92 6.23 32.07 21.74
CA LEU A 92 4.77 32.22 21.75
C LEU A 92 4.16 31.92 23.13
N ILE A 93 4.85 31.15 23.99
CA ILE A 93 4.47 30.96 25.40
C ILE A 93 4.39 32.29 26.16
N LYS A 94 5.17 33.30 25.74
CA LYS A 94 5.29 34.61 26.39
C LYS A 94 4.60 35.73 25.59
N ALA A 95 4.04 35.44 24.42
CA ALA A 95 3.58 36.46 23.48
C ALA A 95 2.31 37.19 23.95
N LYS A 96 1.32 36.46 24.49
CA LYS A 96 0.11 37.03 25.10
C LYS A 96 -0.53 36.04 26.07
N VAL A 97 -1.51 36.51 26.83
CA VAL A 97 -2.41 35.68 27.64
C VAL A 97 -3.71 35.50 26.87
N ILE A 98 -4.15 34.25 26.71
CA ILE A 98 -5.48 33.92 26.19
C ILE A 98 -6.39 33.68 27.40
N HIS A 99 -7.41 34.53 27.53
CA HIS A 99 -8.41 34.42 28.60
C HIS A 99 -9.39 33.28 28.33
N PRO A 100 -10.04 32.74 29.38
CA PRO A 100 -11.11 31.77 29.21
C PRO A 100 -12.20 32.26 28.25
N THR A 101 -12.55 31.43 27.27
CA THR A 101 -13.54 31.72 26.22
C THR A 101 -13.95 30.44 25.52
N VAL A 102 -15.04 30.49 24.75
CA VAL A 102 -15.46 29.39 23.88
C VAL A 102 -15.31 29.83 22.42
N LEU A 103 -14.72 28.97 21.60
CA LEU A 103 -14.70 29.11 20.14
C LEU A 103 -15.75 28.17 19.56
N GLU A 104 -16.99 28.64 19.43
CA GLU A 104 -18.12 27.82 18.95
C GLU A 104 -18.02 27.57 17.45
N SER A 105 -18.16 26.30 17.04
CA SER A 105 -18.19 25.89 15.62
C SER A 105 -17.09 26.58 14.79
N THR A 106 -15.86 26.55 15.29
CA THR A 106 -14.72 27.19 14.63
C THR A 106 -14.06 26.22 13.66
N THR A 107 -13.54 26.74 12.55
CA THR A 107 -12.60 26.00 11.68
C THR A 107 -11.19 26.05 12.25
N ALA A 108 -10.31 25.15 11.81
CA ALA A 108 -8.88 25.17 12.15
C ALA A 108 -8.23 26.52 11.77
N THR A 109 -8.60 27.07 10.61
CA THR A 109 -8.12 28.39 10.15
C THR A 109 -8.56 29.53 11.08
N ALA A 110 -9.83 29.53 11.50
CA ALA A 110 -10.35 30.56 12.39
C ALA A 110 -9.74 30.44 13.81
N ALA A 111 -9.59 29.23 14.33
CA ALA A 111 -8.94 28.97 15.61
C ALA A 111 -7.46 29.41 15.58
N LEU A 112 -6.74 29.05 14.52
CA LEU A 112 -5.35 29.47 14.31
C LEU A 112 -5.22 30.99 14.23
N SER A 113 -6.14 31.65 13.53
CA SER A 113 -6.19 33.12 13.44
C SER A 113 -6.43 33.76 14.80
N PHE A 114 -7.36 33.23 15.60
CA PHE A 114 -7.62 33.69 16.97
C PHE A 114 -6.37 33.58 17.86
N VAL A 115 -5.68 32.44 17.80
CA VAL A 115 -4.48 32.18 18.61
C VAL A 115 -3.32 33.09 18.22
N THR A 116 -3.08 33.25 16.91
CA THR A 116 -1.96 34.04 16.38
C THR A 116 -2.22 35.55 16.32
N ASN A 117 -3.47 36.00 16.47
CA ASN A 117 -3.79 37.42 16.51
C ASN A 117 -2.98 38.15 17.60
N GLU A 118 -2.52 39.37 17.31
CA GLU A 118 -1.66 40.16 18.22
C GLU A 118 -0.29 39.51 18.54
N THR A 119 0.15 38.53 17.74
CA THR A 119 1.51 37.97 17.82
C THR A 119 2.31 38.30 16.55
N GLU A 120 3.61 38.01 16.55
CA GLU A 120 4.45 38.12 15.35
C GLU A 120 4.23 36.98 14.33
N TRP A 121 3.42 35.99 14.70
CA TRP A 121 3.07 34.83 13.88
C TRP A 121 1.72 35.04 13.21
N ARG A 122 1.53 34.41 12.05
CA ARG A 122 0.25 34.44 11.33
C ARG A 122 -0.13 33.08 10.75
N PRO A 123 -1.42 32.85 10.45
CA PRO A 123 -1.87 31.63 9.80
C PRO A 123 -1.20 31.44 8.43
N GLY A 124 -0.74 30.23 8.17
CA GLY A 124 -0.19 29.79 6.89
C GLY A 124 -1.13 28.80 6.19
N LEU A 125 -0.59 27.67 5.78
CA LEU A 125 -1.37 26.57 5.17
C LEU A 125 -2.15 25.83 6.25
N VAL A 126 -3.43 25.54 6.01
CA VAL A 126 -4.30 24.77 6.90
C VAL A 126 -5.00 23.70 6.08
N GLU A 127 -4.83 22.43 6.45
CA GLU A 127 -5.32 21.27 5.69
C GLU A 127 -6.59 20.65 6.30
N SER A 128 -7.48 21.45 6.88
CA SER A 128 -8.77 20.96 7.40
C SER A 128 -9.89 21.98 7.25
N ASP A 129 -11.05 21.47 6.86
CA ASP A 129 -12.33 22.20 6.78
C ASP A 129 -13.31 21.78 7.90
N ALA A 130 -12.86 20.94 8.84
CA ALA A 130 -13.69 20.47 9.94
C ALA A 130 -14.11 21.63 10.87
N LEU A 131 -15.24 21.44 11.57
CA LEU A 131 -15.76 22.38 12.55
C LEU A 131 -15.74 21.74 13.94
N HIS A 132 -15.08 22.39 14.89
CA HIS A 132 -15.03 21.96 16.29
C HIS A 132 -15.42 23.10 17.22
N THR A 133 -16.00 22.76 18.37
CA THR A 133 -16.17 23.71 19.47
C THR A 133 -15.03 23.52 20.45
N ILE A 134 -14.23 24.57 20.68
CA ILE A 134 -13.10 24.51 21.61
C ILE A 134 -13.38 25.38 22.83
N THR A 135 -13.52 24.74 23.99
CA THR A 135 -13.76 25.40 25.28
C THR A 135 -12.45 25.66 26.01
N ILE A 136 -12.12 26.92 26.26
CA ILE A 136 -10.93 27.36 27.01
C ILE A 136 -11.39 27.84 28.38
N ASP A 137 -11.21 27.02 29.42
CA ASP A 137 -11.73 27.35 30.76
C ASP A 137 -10.72 28.03 31.68
N THR A 138 -9.43 27.89 31.38
CA THR A 138 -8.33 28.47 32.15
C THR A 138 -7.46 29.36 31.27
N HIS A 139 -6.75 30.30 31.90
CA HIS A 139 -5.81 31.16 31.18
C HIS A 139 -4.72 30.31 30.53
N THR A 140 -4.47 30.52 29.24
CA THR A 140 -3.44 29.80 28.49
C THR A 140 -2.57 30.76 27.68
N ASN A 141 -1.57 30.23 26.99
CA ASN A 141 -0.69 30.97 26.10
C ASN A 141 -0.85 30.48 24.65
N PRO A 142 -0.45 31.29 23.65
CA PRO A 142 -0.56 30.92 22.25
C PRO A 142 0.06 29.57 21.89
N PHE A 143 1.27 29.24 22.36
CA PHE A 143 1.92 27.97 21.98
C PHE A 143 1.16 26.75 22.51
N THR A 144 0.77 26.77 23.78
CA THR A 144 -0.06 25.71 24.38
C THR A 144 -1.40 25.60 23.64
N MET A 145 -2.00 26.73 23.28
CA MET A 145 -3.26 26.74 22.53
C MET A 145 -3.09 26.24 21.09
N LEU A 146 -1.97 26.53 20.40
CA LEU A 146 -1.67 25.97 19.08
C LEU A 146 -1.59 24.45 19.11
N LYS A 147 -0.92 23.87 20.11
CA LYS A 147 -0.87 22.42 20.30
C LYS A 147 -2.25 21.84 20.54
N ARG A 148 -3.08 22.53 21.32
CA ARG A 148 -4.47 22.13 21.53
C ARG A 148 -5.28 22.17 20.23
N VAL A 149 -5.20 23.27 19.47
CA VAL A 149 -5.89 23.39 18.18
C VAL A 149 -5.45 22.26 17.25
N ALA A 150 -4.15 22.01 17.12
CA ALA A 150 -3.63 20.91 16.31
C ALA A 150 -4.25 19.56 16.71
N ASN A 151 -4.29 19.23 18.00
CA ASN A 151 -4.91 18.00 18.50
C ASN A 151 -6.43 17.92 18.26
N GLU A 152 -7.17 19.00 18.48
CA GLU A 152 -8.65 19.02 18.34
C GLU A 152 -9.08 18.81 16.89
N PHE A 153 -8.24 19.20 15.93
CA PHE A 153 -8.49 19.03 14.49
C PHE A 153 -7.75 17.84 13.86
N ASP A 154 -7.02 17.04 14.65
CA ASP A 154 -6.16 15.94 14.18
C ASP A 154 -5.13 16.37 13.12
N LEU A 155 -4.46 17.50 13.39
CA LEU A 155 -3.44 18.11 12.53
C LEU A 155 -2.11 18.25 13.26
N GLU A 156 -1.05 18.51 12.51
CA GLU A 156 0.30 18.73 13.00
C GLU A 156 0.82 20.15 12.70
N LEU A 157 1.60 20.70 13.62
CA LEU A 157 2.15 22.05 13.53
C LEU A 157 3.42 22.08 12.69
N ARG A 158 3.51 23.04 11.75
CA ARG A 158 4.76 23.41 11.08
C ARG A 158 5.00 24.91 11.18
N PHE A 159 6.18 25.29 11.66
CA PHE A 159 6.60 26.69 11.76
C PHE A 159 7.55 27.04 10.62
N ARG A 160 7.36 28.20 9.99
CA ARG A 160 8.22 28.66 8.88
C ARG A 160 8.44 30.16 8.89
N THR A 161 9.62 30.59 8.45
CA THR A 161 10.03 32.00 8.40
C THR A 161 10.42 32.39 6.98
N GLU A 162 10.05 33.59 6.56
CA GLU A 162 10.46 34.19 5.28
C GLU A 162 11.36 35.39 5.51
N THR A 163 12.35 35.56 4.62
CA THR A 163 13.32 36.64 4.67
C THR A 163 13.43 37.32 3.30
N ASP A 164 13.80 38.60 3.28
CA ASP A 164 14.12 39.35 2.06
C ASP A 164 15.64 39.42 1.78
N GLY A 165 16.43 38.66 2.55
CA GLY A 165 17.89 38.62 2.52
C GLY A 165 18.56 39.54 3.54
N ASN A 166 17.91 40.62 3.98
CA ASN A 166 18.46 41.55 4.98
C ASN A 166 17.70 41.56 6.31
N ARG A 167 16.48 41.02 6.33
CA ARG A 167 15.68 40.86 7.54
C ARG A 167 14.68 39.72 7.43
N VAL A 168 14.15 39.32 8.57
CA VAL A 168 12.95 38.48 8.65
C VAL A 168 11.74 39.34 8.32
N THR A 169 10.93 38.90 7.36
CA THR A 169 9.73 39.64 6.93
C THR A 169 8.46 39.04 7.51
N ASN A 170 8.39 37.70 7.63
CA ASN A 170 7.16 37.00 7.97
C ASN A 170 7.43 35.71 8.76
N ARG A 171 6.55 35.39 9.71
CA ARG A 171 6.54 34.15 10.49
C ARG A 171 5.18 33.48 10.38
N TYR A 172 5.13 32.21 9.99
CA TYR A 172 3.89 31.50 9.73
C TYR A 172 3.79 30.21 10.55
N VAL A 173 2.56 29.91 10.95
CA VAL A 173 2.17 28.62 11.51
C VAL A 173 1.28 27.93 10.48
N ASP A 174 1.68 26.75 10.03
CA ASP A 174 0.86 25.88 9.22
C ASP A 174 0.27 24.75 10.09
N LEU A 175 -0.93 24.30 9.76
CA LEU A 175 -1.59 23.12 10.31
C LEU A 175 -1.78 22.11 9.18
N LEU A 176 -1.03 21.02 9.21
CA LEU A 176 -0.96 20.03 8.15
C LEU A 176 -1.57 18.71 8.61
N ASP A 177 -2.09 17.90 7.69
CA ASP A 177 -2.53 16.54 8.04
C ASP A 177 -1.36 15.72 8.62
N ARG A 178 -0.15 15.96 8.09
CA ARG A 178 1.08 15.31 8.56
C ARG A 178 2.34 16.09 8.18
N VAL A 179 3.25 16.25 9.13
CA VAL A 179 4.61 16.75 8.89
C VAL A 179 5.49 15.60 8.39
N GLY A 180 5.90 15.71 7.13
CA GLY A 180 6.70 14.69 6.45
C GLY A 180 5.84 13.68 5.68
N ALA A 181 6.50 12.85 4.88
CA ALA A 181 5.82 11.93 3.98
C ALA A 181 6.57 10.60 3.87
N TRP A 182 5.86 9.58 3.36
CA TRP A 182 6.49 8.33 2.93
C TRP A 182 7.05 8.50 1.51
N GLY A 183 8.38 8.50 1.40
CA GLY A 183 9.10 8.68 0.12
C GLY A 183 9.72 7.39 -0.45
N GLY A 184 9.46 6.22 0.13
CA GLY A 184 10.11 4.96 -0.27
C GLY A 184 11.56 4.83 0.20
N ARG A 185 11.97 5.59 1.22
CA ARG A 185 13.35 5.62 1.71
C ARG A 185 13.63 4.42 2.61
N GLU A 186 14.53 3.55 2.17
CA GLU A 186 15.08 2.43 2.95
C GLU A 186 16.55 2.66 3.27
N VAL A 187 16.92 2.62 4.56
CA VAL A 187 18.27 2.78 5.12
C VAL A 187 18.77 1.40 5.53
N THR A 188 19.98 1.04 5.12
CA THR A 188 20.46 -0.35 5.21
C THR A 188 21.82 -0.45 5.91
N PHE A 189 21.95 -1.42 6.83
CA PHE A 189 23.22 -1.76 7.47
C PHE A 189 24.28 -2.16 6.42
N GLY A 190 25.49 -1.61 6.56
CA GLY A 190 26.58 -1.81 5.61
C GLY A 190 26.50 -0.94 4.34
N LYS A 191 25.52 -0.03 4.25
CA LYS A 191 25.43 0.99 3.21
C LYS A 191 25.43 2.39 3.81
N ASP A 192 24.38 2.74 4.53
CA ASP A 192 24.10 4.09 5.03
C ASP A 192 23.54 4.13 6.46
N LEU A 193 23.21 2.97 7.04
CA LEU A 193 23.04 2.85 8.47
C LEU A 193 24.40 2.63 9.13
N ASP A 194 24.86 3.58 9.93
CA ASP A 194 26.10 3.48 10.71
C ASP A 194 25.86 2.64 11.98
N SER A 195 24.81 2.99 12.73
CA SER A 195 24.39 2.24 13.91
C SER A 195 22.87 2.32 14.12
N ILE A 196 22.32 1.30 14.78
CA ILE A 196 20.96 1.31 15.32
C ILE A 196 20.95 0.71 16.71
N GLU A 197 20.23 1.35 17.61
CA GLU A 197 19.97 0.94 18.97
C GLU A 197 18.46 0.72 19.14
N ARG A 198 18.09 -0.45 19.67
CA ARG A 198 16.73 -0.77 20.12
C ARG A 198 16.75 -0.83 21.64
N SER A 199 16.09 0.11 22.29
CA SER A 199 15.92 0.12 23.75
C SER A 199 14.50 -0.34 24.10
N GLU A 200 14.39 -1.13 25.17
CA GLU A 200 13.11 -1.56 25.73
C GLU A 200 13.05 -1.15 27.21
N ASP A 201 12.22 -0.15 27.51
CA ASP A 201 12.00 0.36 28.87
C ASP A 201 10.59 0.01 29.34
N THR A 202 10.50 -1.02 30.19
CA THR A 202 9.24 -1.48 30.77
C THR A 202 8.96 -0.86 32.15
N SER A 203 9.62 0.24 32.52
CA SER A 203 9.46 0.84 33.86
C SER A 203 8.10 1.49 34.07
N ASP A 204 7.48 2.03 33.00
CA ASP A 204 6.19 2.73 33.02
C ASP A 204 5.12 2.06 32.11
N ILE A 205 5.22 0.75 31.92
CA ILE A 205 4.25 0.00 31.11
C ILE A 205 2.91 -0.15 31.83
N TYR A 206 1.84 0.25 31.13
CA TYR A 206 0.47 0.02 31.53
C TYR A 206 -0.26 -0.74 30.43
N THR A 207 -1.07 -1.72 30.82
CA THR A 207 -1.94 -2.48 29.91
C THR A 207 -3.41 -2.08 30.06
N ALA A 208 -3.72 -1.18 31.00
CA ALA A 208 -4.99 -0.49 31.10
C ALA A 208 -4.85 0.86 31.84
N LEU A 209 -5.72 1.81 31.54
CA LEU A 209 -5.84 3.09 32.25
C LEU A 209 -7.26 3.27 32.80
N LEU A 210 -7.36 3.49 34.10
CA LEU A 210 -8.56 4.04 34.71
C LEU A 210 -8.59 5.55 34.43
N CYS A 211 -9.45 5.94 33.50
CA CYS A 211 -9.58 7.32 33.06
C CYS A 211 -10.69 8.01 33.85
N LEU A 212 -10.34 9.15 34.46
CA LEU A 212 -11.26 9.94 35.29
C LEU A 212 -11.55 11.26 34.61
N GLY A 213 -12.83 11.54 34.37
CA GLY A 213 -13.30 12.85 33.90
C GLY A 213 -13.24 13.92 34.99
N PRO A 214 -13.48 15.19 34.64
CA PRO A 214 -13.48 16.27 35.61
C PRO A 214 -14.53 16.07 36.71
N GLU A 215 -14.20 16.52 37.91
CA GLU A 215 -15.05 16.40 39.11
C GLU A 215 -16.15 17.46 39.11
N ASP A 216 -17.40 17.04 39.30
CA ASP A 216 -18.53 17.95 39.48
C ASP A 216 -18.54 18.60 40.89
N ALA A 217 -19.43 19.58 41.09
CA ALA A 217 -19.53 20.30 42.36
C ALA A 217 -19.96 19.44 43.56
N ASP A 218 -20.48 18.23 43.31
CA ASP A 218 -20.94 17.26 44.30
C ASP A 218 -19.89 16.14 44.54
N GLY A 219 -18.76 16.17 43.83
CA GLY A 219 -17.65 15.22 43.97
C GLY A 219 -17.77 13.97 43.08
N ASN A 220 -18.70 13.92 42.13
CA ASN A 220 -18.82 12.80 41.19
C ASN A 220 -17.91 13.01 39.97
N ARG A 221 -17.43 11.90 39.42
CA ARG A 221 -16.56 11.85 38.24
C ARG A 221 -17.05 10.79 37.28
N LEU A 222 -16.88 11.03 35.98
CA LEU A 222 -16.99 9.96 34.99
C LEU A 222 -15.76 9.07 35.08
N GLU A 223 -15.98 7.75 35.08
CA GLU A 223 -14.89 6.77 35.14
C GLU A 223 -15.05 5.76 34.01
N VAL A 224 -13.97 5.51 33.27
CA VAL A 224 -13.92 4.45 32.25
C VAL A 224 -12.57 3.76 32.32
N LEU A 225 -12.59 2.42 32.32
CA LEU A 225 -11.39 1.61 32.23
C LEU A 225 -11.10 1.35 30.76
N VAL A 226 -9.98 1.86 30.27
CA VAL A 226 -9.52 1.62 28.89
C VAL A 226 -8.46 0.54 28.92
N GLU A 227 -8.69 -0.57 28.22
CA GLU A 227 -7.86 -1.78 28.27
C GLU A 227 -7.20 -2.06 26.93
N ASP A 228 -5.97 -2.57 26.93
CA ASP A 228 -5.28 -3.08 25.75
C ASP A 228 -4.94 -4.55 25.94
N GLU A 229 -5.65 -5.40 25.19
CA GLU A 229 -5.55 -6.86 25.33
C GLU A 229 -4.22 -7.38 24.78
N ASP A 230 -3.68 -6.80 23.70
CA ASP A 230 -2.39 -7.21 23.15
C ASP A 230 -1.25 -6.89 24.13
N ALA A 231 -1.31 -5.73 24.77
CA ALA A 231 -0.41 -5.35 25.85
C ALA A 231 -0.59 -6.27 27.08
N LEU A 232 -1.82 -6.64 27.43
CA LEU A 232 -2.09 -7.61 28.50
C LEU A 232 -1.46 -8.97 28.21
N GLN A 233 -1.59 -9.48 26.98
CA GLN A 233 -1.00 -10.76 26.60
C GLN A 233 0.53 -10.72 26.66
N ARG A 234 1.13 -9.57 26.32
CA ARG A 234 2.59 -9.41 26.27
C ARG A 234 3.23 -9.16 27.63
N TRP A 235 2.64 -8.29 28.46
CA TRP A 235 3.23 -7.83 29.73
C TRP A 235 2.38 -8.12 30.96
N GLY A 236 1.15 -8.57 30.80
CA GLY A 236 0.26 -8.95 31.89
C GLY A 236 0.84 -10.07 32.74
N ARG A 237 0.59 -10.01 34.05
CA ARG A 237 1.10 -11.00 34.99
C ARG A 237 0.01 -12.04 35.29
N PRO A 238 0.26 -13.35 35.11
CA PRO A 238 -0.73 -14.36 35.45
C PRO A 238 -1.00 -14.39 36.95
N ASP A 239 -2.27 -14.46 37.31
CA ASP A 239 -2.70 -14.69 38.69
C ASP A 239 -2.23 -16.09 39.13
N PRO A 240 -1.56 -16.21 40.29
CA PRO A 240 -1.00 -17.48 40.75
C PRO A 240 -2.06 -18.53 41.15
N ILE A 241 -3.33 -18.15 41.30
CA ILE A 241 -4.44 -19.01 41.69
C ILE A 241 -5.35 -19.28 40.48
N THR A 242 -5.79 -18.24 39.77
CA THR A 242 -6.75 -18.39 38.66
C THR A 242 -6.08 -18.65 37.32
N GLY A 243 -4.80 -18.29 37.16
CA GLY A 243 -4.07 -18.35 35.89
C GLY A 243 -4.43 -17.26 34.89
N GLU A 244 -5.39 -16.39 35.22
CA GLU A 244 -5.82 -15.28 34.37
C GLU A 244 -4.78 -14.15 34.38
N LEU A 245 -4.53 -13.54 33.22
CA LEU A 245 -3.61 -12.42 33.12
C LEU A 245 -4.21 -11.17 33.78
N LYS A 246 -3.41 -10.46 34.57
CA LYS A 246 -3.81 -9.21 35.22
C LYS A 246 -3.25 -8.00 34.50
N HIS A 247 -4.09 -7.00 34.30
CA HIS A 247 -3.67 -5.71 33.78
C HIS A 247 -2.70 -5.00 34.72
N LEU A 248 -1.77 -4.28 34.13
CA LEU A 248 -0.96 -3.26 34.79
C LEU A 248 -1.71 -1.94 34.66
N ILE A 249 -2.44 -1.56 35.72
CA ILE A 249 -3.42 -0.46 35.66
C ILE A 249 -2.80 0.84 36.17
N GLY A 250 -2.89 1.89 35.35
CA GLY A 250 -2.56 3.27 35.72
C GLY A 250 -3.81 4.13 35.86
N VAL A 251 -3.67 5.34 36.42
CA VAL A 251 -4.74 6.35 36.47
C VAL A 251 -4.39 7.48 35.50
N TYR A 252 -5.39 7.96 34.75
CA TYR A 252 -5.24 9.09 33.83
C TYR A 252 -6.38 10.10 34.01
N GLU A 253 -6.02 11.37 34.17
CA GLU A 253 -6.97 12.49 34.28
C GLU A 253 -6.69 13.47 33.12
N PRO A 254 -7.56 13.54 32.10
CA PRO A 254 -7.42 14.52 31.03
C PRO A 254 -7.46 15.94 31.62
N GLN A 255 -6.60 16.82 31.12
CA GLN A 255 -6.59 18.24 31.51
C GLN A 255 -7.75 18.99 30.83
N SER A 256 -8.99 18.67 31.22
CA SER A 256 -10.22 19.28 30.73
C SER A 256 -11.11 19.66 31.92
N SER A 257 -11.80 20.79 31.81
CA SER A 257 -12.81 21.27 32.76
C SER A 257 -14.23 21.18 32.21
N ASN A 258 -14.39 20.49 31.08
CA ASN A 258 -15.70 20.20 30.51
C ASN A 258 -16.47 19.19 31.38
N LEU A 259 -17.36 19.69 32.24
CA LEU A 259 -18.23 18.86 33.08
C LEU A 259 -19.25 18.05 32.27
N ASP A 260 -19.52 18.44 31.02
CA ASP A 260 -20.43 17.74 30.10
C ASP A 260 -19.70 16.74 29.19
N MET A 261 -18.47 16.33 29.56
CA MET A 261 -17.70 15.32 28.81
C MET A 261 -18.49 14.01 28.71
N THR A 262 -18.51 13.39 27.54
CA THR A 262 -19.15 12.09 27.34
C THR A 262 -18.21 10.93 27.69
N LEU A 263 -18.77 9.75 27.97
CA LEU A 263 -17.98 8.53 28.23
C LEU A 263 -17.11 8.15 27.01
N SER A 264 -17.63 8.37 25.80
CA SER A 264 -16.89 8.11 24.55
C SER A 264 -15.69 9.04 24.37
N GLU A 265 -15.82 10.32 24.72
CA GLU A 265 -14.70 11.27 24.65
C GLU A 265 -13.61 10.92 25.67
N LEU A 266 -14.01 10.56 26.91
CA LEU A 266 -13.07 10.12 27.95
C LEU A 266 -12.36 8.82 27.57
N GLU A 267 -13.08 7.88 26.96
CA GLU A 267 -12.52 6.62 26.44
C GLU A 267 -11.51 6.89 25.32
N GLN A 268 -11.79 7.82 24.40
CA GLN A 268 -10.87 8.20 23.33
C GLN A 268 -9.59 8.81 23.90
N TYR A 269 -9.69 9.77 24.84
CA TYR A 269 -8.52 10.33 25.50
C TYR A 269 -7.70 9.27 26.22
N GLY A 270 -8.38 8.35 26.92
CA GLY A 270 -7.76 7.22 27.59
C GLY A 270 -7.05 6.27 26.64
N ARG A 271 -7.67 5.97 25.48
CA ARG A 271 -7.08 5.11 24.45
C ARG A 271 -5.84 5.74 23.84
N THR A 272 -5.89 7.02 23.49
CA THR A 272 -4.73 7.75 22.96
C THR A 272 -3.58 7.75 23.95
N GLU A 273 -3.85 7.98 25.23
CA GLU A 273 -2.82 7.96 26.27
C GLU A 273 -2.25 6.54 26.51
N LEU A 274 -3.11 5.52 26.58
CA LEU A 274 -2.67 4.13 26.74
C LEU A 274 -1.78 3.69 25.58
N ASN A 275 -2.17 4.01 24.34
CA ASN A 275 -1.37 3.72 23.15
C ASN A 275 -0.01 4.43 23.19
N LYS A 276 0.07 5.68 23.68
CA LYS A 276 1.35 6.39 23.83
C LYS A 276 2.28 5.65 24.79
N ARG A 277 1.77 5.21 25.95
CA ARG A 277 2.57 4.50 26.95
C ARG A 277 3.04 3.14 26.45
N ILE A 278 2.18 2.42 25.73
CA ILE A 278 2.54 1.14 25.08
C ILE A 278 3.63 1.35 24.02
N ASN A 279 3.47 2.38 23.17
CA ASN A 279 4.43 2.69 22.10
C ASN A 279 5.77 3.19 22.63
N ALA A 280 5.80 3.86 23.79
CA ALA A 280 7.04 4.35 24.41
C ALA A 280 7.93 3.25 24.99
N VAL A 281 7.40 2.02 25.19
CA VAL A 281 8.17 0.90 25.76
C VAL A 281 9.35 0.52 24.87
N ILE A 282 9.21 0.60 23.55
CA ILE A 282 10.28 0.29 22.62
C ILE A 282 10.65 1.58 21.89
N THR A 283 11.93 1.92 21.91
CA THR A 283 12.46 3.08 21.18
C THR A 283 13.60 2.65 20.29
N TYR A 284 13.68 3.29 19.12
CA TYR A 284 14.75 3.07 18.16
C TYR A 284 15.53 4.37 17.97
N SER A 285 16.85 4.30 18.10
CA SER A 285 17.76 5.39 17.76
C SER A 285 18.74 4.92 16.69
N ALA A 286 19.04 5.74 15.70
CA ALA A 286 19.94 5.36 14.62
C ALA A 286 20.84 6.53 14.20
N ASN A 287 22.10 6.19 13.90
CA ASN A 287 23.02 7.08 13.20
C ASN A 287 23.00 6.72 11.73
N ILE A 288 22.63 7.69 10.90
CA ILE A 288 22.42 7.48 9.47
C ILE A 288 23.34 8.43 8.70
N VAL A 289 24.14 7.85 7.81
CA VAL A 289 24.97 8.59 6.87
C VAL A 289 24.06 9.22 5.82
N ASP A 290 24.12 10.55 5.68
CA ASP A 290 23.30 11.26 4.70
C ASP A 290 23.94 11.16 3.31
N LEU A 291 23.21 10.51 2.41
CA LEU A 291 23.64 10.24 1.04
C LEU A 291 23.13 11.27 0.02
N GLU A 292 22.30 12.23 0.42
CA GLU A 292 21.65 13.17 -0.50
C GLU A 292 22.64 13.92 -1.41
N HIS A 293 23.81 14.27 -0.88
CA HIS A 293 24.82 15.05 -1.59
C HIS A 293 25.84 14.19 -2.34
N VAL A 294 25.68 12.86 -2.32
CA VAL A 294 26.51 11.93 -3.11
C VAL A 294 25.95 11.88 -4.53
N PRO A 295 26.76 12.15 -5.58
CA PRO A 295 26.29 12.16 -6.96
C PRO A 295 25.53 10.88 -7.35
N GLY A 296 24.29 11.03 -7.81
CA GLY A 296 23.41 9.91 -8.18
C GLY A 296 22.63 9.26 -7.02
N MET A 297 22.69 9.83 -5.80
CA MET A 297 21.95 9.38 -4.62
C MET A 297 21.02 10.46 -4.05
N GLU A 298 20.63 11.45 -4.85
CA GLU A 298 19.80 12.58 -4.43
C GLU A 298 18.41 12.13 -3.93
N ASN A 299 17.94 10.95 -4.35
CA ASN A 299 16.69 10.35 -3.86
C ASN A 299 16.81 9.68 -2.48
N LYS A 300 17.98 9.72 -1.84
CA LYS A 300 18.25 9.12 -0.52
C LYS A 300 18.16 10.11 0.63
N LYS A 301 17.59 11.29 0.39
CA LYS A 301 17.30 12.29 1.42
C LYS A 301 16.50 11.72 2.59
N ILE A 302 16.80 12.23 3.77
CA ILE A 302 16.09 11.97 5.02
C ILE A 302 15.77 13.33 5.64
N ARG A 303 14.54 13.48 6.10
CA ARG A 303 14.02 14.69 6.72
C ARG A 303 13.24 14.33 7.97
N PHE A 304 13.20 15.27 8.90
CA PHE A 304 12.31 15.26 10.06
C PHE A 304 10.85 14.94 9.66
N GLY A 305 10.19 14.09 10.44
CA GLY A 305 8.81 13.66 10.24
C GLY A 305 8.57 12.68 9.08
N ASN A 306 9.57 12.38 8.23
CA ASN A 306 9.42 11.41 7.15
C ASN A 306 9.32 9.99 7.71
N THR A 307 8.56 9.15 7.01
CA THR A 307 8.61 7.69 7.23
C THR A 307 9.79 7.12 6.45
N ILE A 308 10.57 6.27 7.12
CA ILE A 308 11.71 5.53 6.57
C ILE A 308 11.59 4.05 6.92
N ARG A 309 12.26 3.20 6.15
CA ARG A 309 12.48 1.79 6.50
C ARG A 309 13.92 1.59 6.92
N ILE A 310 14.14 0.88 8.01
CA ILE A 310 15.45 0.40 8.43
C ILE A 310 15.54 -1.10 8.15
N LYS A 311 16.64 -1.49 7.54
CA LYS A 311 16.99 -2.88 7.27
C LYS A 311 18.37 -3.20 7.82
N ASP A 312 18.43 -4.05 8.84
CA ASP A 312 19.67 -4.59 9.39
C ASP A 312 19.60 -6.12 9.50
N GLU A 313 20.16 -6.80 8.49
CA GLU A 313 20.23 -8.27 8.43
C GLU A 313 21.24 -8.87 9.44
N LYS A 314 22.10 -8.05 10.06
CA LYS A 314 23.08 -8.52 11.06
C LYS A 314 22.60 -8.35 12.49
N PHE A 315 21.55 -7.56 12.72
CA PHE A 315 20.84 -7.54 13.98
C PHE A 315 20.30 -8.95 14.29
N ASN A 316 20.20 -9.33 15.58
CA ASN A 316 19.73 -10.66 15.96
C ASN A 316 18.51 -10.57 16.90
N PRO A 317 17.31 -10.94 16.43
CA PRO A 317 16.96 -11.38 15.06
C PRO A 317 17.09 -10.25 14.02
N PRO A 318 17.15 -10.56 12.70
CA PRO A 318 17.22 -9.55 11.64
C PRO A 318 16.14 -8.48 11.80
N LEU A 319 16.54 -7.21 11.70
CA LEU A 319 15.70 -6.08 12.02
C LEU A 319 15.15 -5.44 10.75
N TYR A 320 13.83 -5.46 10.61
CA TYR A 320 13.09 -4.77 9.56
C TYR A 320 12.05 -3.86 10.21
N VAL A 321 12.27 -2.55 10.14
CA VAL A 321 11.41 -1.58 10.83
C VAL A 321 10.97 -0.54 9.82
N GLU A 322 9.66 -0.31 9.72
CA GLU A 322 9.12 0.92 9.10
C GLU A 322 8.81 1.89 10.24
N ALA A 323 9.42 3.08 10.23
CA ALA A 323 9.24 4.04 11.31
C ALA A 323 9.32 5.48 10.82
N ARG A 324 8.75 6.38 11.61
CA ARG A 324 8.80 7.81 11.38
C ARG A 324 9.97 8.44 12.12
N VAL A 325 10.66 9.40 11.49
CA VAL A 325 11.69 10.21 12.14
C VAL A 325 11.03 11.20 13.11
N PHE A 326 11.01 10.84 14.40
CA PHE A 326 10.38 11.61 15.48
C PHE A 326 11.32 12.68 16.02
N GLU A 327 12.58 12.33 16.22
CA GLU A 327 13.63 13.29 16.52
C GLU A 327 14.72 13.23 15.47
N GLN A 328 15.31 14.38 15.18
CA GLN A 328 16.46 14.49 14.28
C GLN A 328 17.46 15.48 14.87
N SER A 329 18.72 15.07 14.94
CA SER A 329 19.87 15.92 15.22
C SER A 329 20.79 15.94 14.00
N ARG A 330 21.20 17.12 13.58
CA ARG A 330 22.12 17.32 12.45
C ARG A 330 23.13 18.42 12.73
N ASP A 331 24.27 18.33 12.06
CA ASP A 331 25.17 19.46 11.85
C ASP A 331 24.71 20.26 10.61
N ILE A 332 24.80 21.59 10.66
CA ILE A 332 24.35 22.46 9.57
C ILE A 332 25.42 22.74 8.51
N PHE A 333 26.67 22.37 8.79
CA PHE A 333 27.83 22.49 7.90
C PHE A 333 28.33 21.12 7.45
N ASP A 334 28.35 20.14 8.35
CA ASP A 334 28.67 18.75 8.04
C ASP A 334 27.42 17.90 7.79
N ASN A 335 27.05 17.76 6.53
CA ASN A 335 25.91 16.94 6.12
C ASN A 335 26.26 15.44 6.01
N SER A 336 27.29 14.92 6.68
CA SER A 336 27.69 13.52 6.53
C SER A 336 26.83 12.55 7.36
N LEU A 337 26.32 12.98 8.51
CA LEU A 337 25.64 12.11 9.48
C LEU A 337 24.47 12.80 10.15
N LYS A 338 23.41 12.03 10.40
CA LYS A 338 22.24 12.43 11.16
C LYS A 338 21.98 11.41 12.26
N GLU A 339 21.69 11.91 13.44
CA GLU A 339 21.19 11.07 14.54
C GLU A 339 19.67 11.21 14.56
N VAL A 340 18.96 10.09 14.53
CA VAL A 340 17.50 10.09 14.51
C VAL A 340 16.94 9.19 15.60
N THR A 341 15.86 9.62 16.22
CA THR A 341 15.01 8.76 17.05
C THR A 341 13.73 8.47 16.27
N LEU A 342 13.38 7.19 16.21
CA LEU A 342 12.28 6.70 15.40
C LEU A 342 11.06 6.40 16.29
N GLY A 343 9.89 6.86 15.86
CA GLY A 343 8.59 6.59 16.47
C GLY A 343 7.57 6.13 15.43
N ASP A 344 6.33 5.90 15.84
CA ASP A 344 5.26 5.30 15.00
C ASP A 344 5.77 4.09 14.19
N PHE A 345 6.48 3.18 14.85
CA PHE A 345 7.20 2.11 14.17
C PHE A 345 6.37 0.82 14.07
N VAL A 346 6.63 0.06 13.01
CA VAL A 346 6.14 -1.30 12.81
C VAL A 346 7.34 -2.20 12.56
N GLU A 347 7.53 -3.18 13.44
CA GLU A 347 8.54 -4.24 13.29
C GLU A 347 7.98 -5.37 12.42
N PHE A 348 8.76 -5.83 11.45
CA PHE A 348 8.43 -6.99 10.62
C PHE A 348 9.42 -8.12 10.85
N THR A 349 8.92 -9.35 10.90
CA THR A 349 9.79 -10.53 10.80
C THR A 349 10.27 -10.71 9.36
N GLU A 350 11.40 -11.38 9.18
CA GLU A 350 11.91 -11.73 7.85
C GLU A 350 10.87 -12.50 7.01
N GLU A 351 10.07 -13.35 7.66
CA GLU A 351 8.98 -14.09 7.03
C GLU A 351 7.86 -13.18 6.51
N GLN A 352 7.46 -12.18 7.30
CA GLN A 352 6.45 -11.19 6.92
C GLN A 352 6.93 -10.33 5.74
N VAL A 353 8.19 -9.86 5.77
CA VAL A 353 8.76 -9.09 4.66
C VAL A 353 8.79 -9.93 3.37
N ASN A 354 9.20 -11.20 3.47
CA ASN A 354 9.22 -12.12 2.34
C ASN A 354 7.80 -12.43 1.81
N ALA A 355 6.80 -12.48 2.68
CA ALA A 355 5.39 -12.65 2.28
C ALA A 355 4.86 -11.43 1.52
N ILE A 356 5.14 -10.22 2.01
CA ILE A 356 4.78 -8.96 1.32
C ILE A 356 5.45 -8.92 -0.05
N TRP A 357 6.74 -9.27 -0.15
CA TRP A 357 7.46 -9.31 -1.41
C TRP A 357 6.83 -10.27 -2.42
N LYS A 358 6.48 -11.50 -1.99
CA LYS A 358 5.78 -12.47 -2.84
C LYS A 358 4.43 -11.96 -3.32
N SER A 359 3.65 -11.34 -2.42
CA SER A 359 2.35 -10.75 -2.77
C SER A 359 2.51 -9.61 -3.79
N LEU A 360 3.51 -8.75 -3.65
CA LEU A 360 3.79 -7.70 -4.64
C LEU A 360 4.20 -8.26 -6.00
N GLN A 361 5.01 -9.34 -6.03
CA GLN A 361 5.36 -10.03 -7.27
C GLN A 361 4.11 -10.61 -7.96
N GLU A 362 3.18 -11.18 -7.20
CA GLU A 362 1.89 -11.67 -7.71
C GLU A 362 1.03 -10.52 -8.24
N GLN A 363 0.89 -9.42 -7.51
CA GLN A 363 0.13 -8.24 -7.95
C GLN A 363 0.72 -7.59 -9.21
N ILE A 364 2.05 -7.50 -9.33
CA ILE A 364 2.71 -7.00 -10.54
C ILE A 364 2.43 -7.93 -11.72
N LYS A 365 2.49 -9.25 -11.50
CA LYS A 365 2.16 -10.25 -12.52
C LYS A 365 0.71 -10.14 -12.99
N GLU A 366 -0.23 -9.87 -12.08
CA GLU A 366 -1.63 -9.60 -12.39
C GLU A 366 -1.86 -8.27 -13.12
N LYS A 367 -1.16 -7.19 -12.74
CA LYS A 367 -1.27 -5.91 -13.45
C LYS A 367 -0.70 -5.97 -14.87
N ILE A 368 0.39 -6.71 -15.08
CA ILE A 368 0.94 -6.96 -16.41
C ILE A 368 -0.06 -7.76 -17.25
N SER A 369 -0.74 -8.77 -16.68
CA SER A 369 -1.76 -9.55 -17.42
C SER A 369 -3.03 -8.74 -17.73
N GLN A 370 -3.46 -7.83 -16.84
CA GLN A 370 -4.58 -6.91 -17.14
C GLN A 370 -4.23 -5.88 -18.23
N SER A 371 -2.98 -5.41 -18.30
CA SER A 371 -2.55 -4.49 -19.38
C SER A 371 -2.60 -5.14 -20.77
N GLN A 372 -2.39 -6.46 -20.84
CA GLN A 372 -2.55 -7.25 -22.07
C GLN A 372 -4.03 -7.51 -22.41
N LEU A 373 -4.95 -7.39 -21.44
CA LEU A 373 -6.39 -7.60 -21.63
C LEU A 373 -7.08 -6.37 -22.24
N PHE A 374 -6.54 -5.17 -22.04
CA PHE A 374 -7.07 -3.91 -22.57
C PHE A 374 -6.99 -3.79 -24.11
N GLU A 375 -6.19 -4.60 -24.79
CA GLU A 375 -6.18 -4.64 -26.27
C GLU A 375 -7.37 -5.41 -26.89
N LEU A 376 -8.24 -6.06 -26.09
CA LEU A 376 -9.26 -6.99 -26.59
C LEU A 376 -10.72 -6.70 -26.15
N THR A 377 -11.02 -5.58 -25.48
CA THR A 377 -12.40 -5.26 -25.02
C THR A 377 -12.85 -3.84 -25.40
N TYR A 378 -14.17 -3.65 -25.56
CA TYR A 378 -14.79 -2.37 -25.94
C TYR A 378 -14.70 -1.33 -24.81
N ASP A 379 -14.77 -0.05 -25.18
CA ASP A 379 -14.72 1.07 -24.26
C ASP A 379 -16.01 1.24 -23.43
N LYS A 380 -15.87 1.87 -22.25
CA LYS A 380 -16.93 2.13 -21.26
C LYS A 380 -18.26 2.67 -21.84
N PRO A 381 -18.27 3.61 -22.81
CA PRO A 381 -19.52 4.11 -23.39
C PRO A 381 -20.34 3.02 -24.09
N THR A 382 -19.69 2.04 -24.69
CA THR A 382 -20.34 0.97 -25.46
C THR A 382 -21.04 -0.06 -24.54
N ILE A 383 -20.62 -0.15 -23.28
CA ILE A 383 -21.24 -0.99 -22.25
C ILE A 383 -22.47 -0.29 -21.66
N ASP A 384 -22.34 1.01 -21.35
CA ASP A 384 -23.40 1.82 -20.73
C ASP A 384 -24.67 1.92 -21.62
N ASP A 385 -24.51 1.98 -22.95
CA ASP A 385 -25.64 2.00 -23.90
C ASP A 385 -26.43 0.69 -23.94
N LYS A 386 -25.79 -0.46 -23.65
CA LYS A 386 -26.45 -1.77 -23.68
C LYS A 386 -27.22 -2.09 -22.39
N ASP A 387 -26.72 -1.63 -21.24
CA ASP A 387 -27.39 -1.81 -19.95
C ASP A 387 -28.66 -0.95 -19.81
N THR A 388 -28.69 0.20 -20.49
CA THR A 388 -29.85 1.10 -20.49
C THR A 388 -31.12 0.43 -21.05
N GLN A 389 -30.97 -0.45 -22.06
CA GLN A 389 -32.10 -1.16 -22.66
C GLN A 389 -32.65 -2.27 -21.75
N VAL A 390 -31.80 -2.93 -20.95
CA VAL A 390 -32.20 -4.03 -20.05
C VAL A 390 -32.94 -3.50 -18.81
N LYS A 391 -32.60 -2.30 -18.35
CA LYS A 391 -33.26 -1.65 -17.20
C LYS A 391 -34.71 -1.25 -17.51
N ALA A 392 -34.98 -0.78 -18.72
CA ALA A 392 -36.32 -0.37 -19.15
C ALA A 392 -37.31 -1.55 -19.22
N ASP A 393 -36.84 -2.73 -19.64
CA ASP A 393 -37.69 -3.93 -19.73
C ASP A 393 -38.02 -4.51 -18.33
N ALA A 394 -37.14 -4.33 -17.34
CA ALA A 394 -37.35 -4.78 -15.96
C ALA A 394 -38.33 -3.89 -15.16
N GLU A 395 -38.33 -2.57 -15.38
CA GLU A 395 -39.28 -1.63 -14.74
C GLU A 395 -40.73 -1.87 -15.19
N GLN A 396 -40.94 -2.34 -16.42
CA GLN A 396 -42.27 -2.62 -16.95
C GLN A 396 -42.90 -3.90 -16.34
N ASP A 397 -42.11 -4.95 -16.07
CA ASP A 397 -42.60 -6.21 -15.46
C ASP A 397 -42.92 -6.06 -13.97
N ALA A 398 -42.17 -5.22 -13.25
CA ALA A 398 -42.38 -4.96 -11.82
C ALA A 398 -43.69 -4.17 -11.57
N THR A 399 -43.99 -3.19 -12.44
CA THR A 399 -45.20 -2.35 -12.32
C THR A 399 -46.48 -3.18 -12.53
N GLN A 400 -46.47 -4.12 -13.49
CA GLN A 400 -47.64 -4.93 -13.83
C GLN A 400 -48.01 -5.96 -12.74
N LYS A 401 -47.02 -6.44 -11.96
CA LYS A 401 -47.24 -7.35 -10.83
C LYS A 401 -47.74 -6.64 -9.57
N ALA A 402 -47.38 -5.37 -9.37
CA ALA A 402 -47.85 -4.57 -8.25
C ALA A 402 -49.35 -4.22 -8.36
N GLU A 403 -49.83 -3.87 -9.56
CA GLU A 403 -51.24 -3.56 -9.82
C GLU A 403 -52.17 -4.79 -9.63
N GLN A 404 -51.67 -5.99 -9.93
CA GLN A 404 -52.40 -7.24 -9.68
C GLN A 404 -52.52 -7.58 -8.19
N ALA A 405 -51.52 -7.25 -7.39
CA ALA A 405 -51.54 -7.48 -5.94
C ALA A 405 -52.48 -6.51 -5.21
N GLU A 406 -52.54 -5.24 -5.64
CA GLU A 406 -53.44 -4.23 -5.07
C GLU A 406 -54.92 -4.58 -5.32
N THR A 407 -55.25 -5.04 -6.53
CA THR A 407 -56.62 -5.45 -6.88
C THR A 407 -57.09 -6.66 -6.08
N ALA A 408 -56.22 -7.67 -5.89
CA ALA A 408 -56.53 -8.87 -5.12
C ALA A 408 -56.74 -8.59 -3.61
N ALA A 409 -56.00 -7.62 -3.05
CA ALA A 409 -56.16 -7.21 -1.65
C ALA A 409 -57.48 -6.45 -1.42
N LYS A 410 -57.89 -5.62 -2.38
CA LYS A 410 -59.14 -4.85 -2.31
C LYS A 410 -60.38 -5.75 -2.36
N ASP A 411 -60.39 -6.72 -3.29
CA ASP A 411 -61.50 -7.69 -3.41
C ASP A 411 -61.65 -8.57 -2.15
N HIS A 412 -60.54 -8.93 -1.49
CA HIS A 412 -60.58 -9.69 -0.25
C HIS A 412 -61.12 -8.87 0.94
N ALA A 413 -60.74 -7.60 1.04
CA ALA A 413 -61.22 -6.70 2.08
C ALA A 413 -62.73 -6.43 1.98
N ASP A 414 -63.24 -6.25 0.77
CA ASP A 414 -64.69 -6.03 0.53
C ASP A 414 -65.53 -7.28 0.85
N GLN A 415 -64.98 -8.47 0.65
CA GLN A 415 -65.64 -9.74 0.99
C GLN A 415 -65.72 -9.96 2.52
N VAL A 416 -64.63 -9.69 3.26
CA VAL A 416 -64.60 -9.82 4.73
C VAL A 416 -65.52 -8.79 5.40
N ALA A 417 -65.59 -7.57 4.88
CA ALA A 417 -66.51 -6.54 5.37
C ALA A 417 -67.98 -6.94 5.20
N SER A 418 -68.33 -7.54 4.05
CA SER A 418 -69.69 -8.01 3.76
C SER A 418 -70.12 -9.21 4.64
N GLU A 419 -69.19 -10.10 4.98
CA GLU A 419 -69.45 -11.23 5.88
C GLU A 419 -69.65 -10.76 7.33
N ALA A 420 -68.85 -9.79 7.81
CA ALA A 420 -68.97 -9.22 9.14
C ALA A 420 -70.32 -8.50 9.37
N GLU A 421 -70.83 -7.78 8.37
CA GLU A 421 -72.13 -7.09 8.43
C GLU A 421 -73.30 -8.09 8.48
N SER A 422 -73.21 -9.21 7.75
CA SER A 422 -74.19 -10.30 7.79
C SER A 422 -74.25 -10.99 9.16
N HIS A 423 -73.09 -11.25 9.77
CA HIS A 423 -73.00 -11.87 11.10
C HIS A 423 -73.53 -10.97 12.23
N ALA A 424 -73.25 -9.66 12.19
CA ALA A 424 -73.74 -8.70 13.18
C ALA A 424 -75.27 -8.53 13.14
N ASN A 425 -75.86 -8.54 11.95
CA ASN A 425 -77.32 -8.44 11.77
C ASN A 425 -78.05 -9.70 12.26
N ASN A 426 -77.45 -10.88 12.17
CA ASN A 426 -78.05 -12.14 12.64
C ASN A 426 -78.04 -12.28 14.17
N TYR A 427 -76.96 -11.82 14.83
CA TYR A 427 -76.83 -11.81 16.29
C TYR A 427 -77.79 -10.81 16.96
N THR A 428 -77.90 -9.60 16.40
CA THR A 428 -78.77 -8.53 16.94
C THR A 428 -80.25 -8.89 16.92
N ASN A 429 -80.71 -9.55 15.85
CA ASN A 429 -82.11 -9.99 15.73
C ASN A 429 -82.46 -11.15 16.68
N THR A 430 -81.49 -12.00 17.02
CA THR A 430 -81.67 -13.14 17.93
C THR A 430 -81.76 -12.70 19.40
N VAL A 431 -80.88 -11.77 19.82
CA VAL A 431 -80.86 -11.23 21.19
C VAL A 431 -82.09 -10.37 21.48
N LYS A 432 -82.57 -9.59 20.49
CA LYS A 432 -83.79 -8.78 20.63
C LYS A 432 -85.04 -9.63 20.89
N SER A 433 -85.14 -10.80 20.25
CA SER A 433 -86.27 -11.72 20.41
C SER A 433 -86.25 -12.49 21.74
N GLN A 434 -85.10 -12.59 22.41
CA GLN A 434 -84.94 -13.23 23.73
C GLN A 434 -85.21 -12.25 24.89
N ILE A 435 -84.81 -10.98 24.76
CA ILE A 435 -85.05 -9.92 25.75
C ILE A 435 -86.54 -9.53 25.82
N ASP A 436 -87.23 -9.46 24.68
CA ASP A 436 -88.67 -9.12 24.62
C ASP A 436 -89.56 -10.22 25.24
N ALA A 437 -89.06 -11.45 25.40
CA ALA A 437 -89.76 -12.57 26.06
C ALA A 437 -89.54 -12.63 27.59
N GLU A 438 -88.39 -12.15 28.08
CA GLU A 438 -88.04 -12.22 29.52
C GLU A 438 -88.58 -11.02 30.34
N LEU A 439 -88.84 -9.88 29.68
CA LEU A 439 -89.39 -8.66 30.30
C LEU A 439 -90.89 -8.73 30.62
N LEU A 440 -91.65 -9.60 29.96
CA LEU A 440 -93.09 -9.81 30.21
C LEU A 440 -93.37 -10.70 31.44
N ASP A 441 -92.47 -11.61 31.81
CA ASP A 441 -92.65 -12.54 32.93
C ASP A 441 -92.21 -11.94 34.28
N LYS A 442 -91.23 -11.02 34.27
CA LYS A 442 -90.68 -10.40 35.50
C LYS A 442 -91.41 -9.15 36.01
N ALA A 443 -92.29 -8.52 35.21
CA ALA A 443 -92.91 -7.24 35.57
C ALA A 443 -94.29 -7.34 36.27
N GLY A 444 -94.95 -8.51 36.30
CA GLY A 444 -96.26 -8.66 36.95
C GLY A 444 -97.38 -7.82 36.29
N ILE A 445 -97.33 -7.70 34.97
CA ILE A 445 -98.22 -6.88 34.14
C ILE A 445 -98.74 -7.73 32.96
N GLU A 446 -100.03 -7.63 32.62
CA GLU A 446 -100.64 -8.32 31.47
C GLU A 446 -101.10 -7.31 30.41
N TYR A 447 -100.99 -7.66 29.12
CA TYR A 447 -101.68 -6.99 28.01
C TYR A 447 -103.00 -7.73 27.72
N VAL A 448 -104.13 -7.08 28.01
CA VAL A 448 -105.47 -7.48 27.52
C VAL A 448 -105.91 -6.41 26.53
N ASP A 449 -106.23 -6.80 25.30
CA ASP A 449 -106.76 -5.92 24.23
C ASP A 449 -105.97 -4.63 23.96
N GLY A 450 -104.64 -4.69 24.03
CA GLY A 450 -103.79 -3.59 23.59
C GLY A 450 -103.49 -2.48 24.62
N GLN A 451 -103.61 -2.73 25.94
CA GLN A 451 -102.97 -1.91 27.01
C GLN A 451 -102.42 -2.75 28.21
N LEU A 452 -101.38 -2.26 28.93
CA LEU A 452 -100.71 -2.89 30.11
C LEU A 452 -101.35 -2.48 31.46
N ALA A 453 -101.60 -3.43 32.38
CA ALA A 453 -102.14 -3.18 33.74
C ALA A 453 -101.46 -3.97 34.91
N LEU A 454 -101.26 -3.30 36.07
CA LEU A 454 -100.58 -3.75 37.31
C LEU A 454 -101.56 -4.20 38.44
N LYS A 455 -101.10 -5.03 39.40
CA LYS A 455 -101.88 -5.58 40.55
C LYS A 455 -101.52 -4.93 41.92
N ALA A 456 -102.42 -4.17 42.60
CA ALA A 456 -102.35 -3.81 44.06
C ALA A 456 -103.66 -3.18 44.68
N ASP A 457 -103.79 -3.19 46.03
CA ASP A 457 -104.98 -3.12 46.96
C ASP A 457 -105.16 -1.79 47.80
N GLY A 458 -106.34 -1.53 48.44
CA GLY A 458 -106.74 -0.26 49.11
C GLY A 458 -107.55 -0.30 50.44
N THR A 459 -106.94 0.16 51.56
CA THR A 459 -107.52 0.18 52.94
C THR A 459 -107.49 1.53 53.71
N LEU A 460 -107.09 2.67 53.11
CA LEU A 460 -106.84 3.92 53.86
C LEU A 460 -108.07 4.84 54.08
N VAL A 461 -109.20 4.60 53.40
CA VAL A 461 -110.30 5.59 53.28
C VAL A 461 -111.32 5.58 54.44
N ASN A 462 -111.30 4.61 55.37
CA ASN A 462 -112.30 4.52 56.45
C ASN A 462 -111.99 5.29 57.76
N THR A 463 -110.77 5.81 57.96
CA THR A 463 -110.36 6.41 59.26
C THR A 463 -110.80 7.88 59.44
N ILE A 464 -111.03 8.62 58.36
CA ILE A 464 -111.24 10.07 58.39
C ILE A 464 -112.66 10.47 58.87
N ASN A 465 -113.65 9.58 58.79
CA ASN A 465 -115.05 9.94 59.06
C ASN A 465 -115.45 9.99 60.56
N ASN A 466 -114.64 9.51 61.52
CA ASN A 466 -115.04 9.41 62.94
C ASN A 466 -114.70 10.64 63.82
N THR A 467 -113.76 11.53 63.43
CA THR A 467 -113.24 12.61 64.29
C THR A 467 -114.16 13.84 64.40
N VAL A 468 -115.11 14.01 63.49
CA VAL A 468 -115.94 15.24 63.41
C VAL A 468 -117.04 15.32 64.49
N ALA A 469 -117.40 14.21 65.15
CA ALA A 469 -118.54 14.17 66.08
C ALA A 469 -118.26 14.67 67.53
N ASP A 470 -117.02 14.68 68.02
CA ASP A 470 -116.72 14.96 69.44
C ASP A 470 -116.73 16.46 69.82
N LEU A 471 -116.64 17.37 68.84
CA LEU A 471 -116.45 18.80 69.08
C LEU A 471 -117.71 19.55 69.56
N GLU A 472 -118.91 18.99 69.40
CA GLU A 472 -120.16 19.71 69.70
C GLU A 472 -120.53 19.76 71.21
N THR A 473 -119.94 18.95 72.09
CA THR A 473 -120.39 18.82 73.51
C THR A 473 -119.82 19.89 74.47
N THR A 474 -118.61 20.42 74.22
CA THR A 474 -117.87 21.26 75.18
C THR A 474 -118.48 22.66 75.41
N ALA A 475 -119.27 23.18 74.48
CA ALA A 475 -119.72 24.58 74.50
C ALA A 475 -120.71 24.94 75.64
N SER A 476 -121.48 23.99 76.19
CA SER A 476 -122.60 24.31 77.09
C SER A 476 -122.24 24.61 78.56
N ASN A 477 -121.10 24.16 79.08
CA ASN A 477 -120.80 24.24 80.53
C ASN A 477 -120.33 25.62 81.03
N LEU A 478 -119.97 26.53 80.13
CA LEU A 478 -119.31 27.80 80.49
C LEU A 478 -120.24 28.89 81.05
N GLN A 479 -121.54 28.83 80.78
CA GLN A 479 -122.43 29.96 81.03
C GLN A 479 -122.78 30.20 82.52
N GLN A 480 -122.67 29.20 83.39
CA GLN A 480 -123.21 29.25 84.76
C GLN A 480 -122.29 29.95 85.78
N ALA A 481 -120.97 29.99 85.55
CA ALA A 481 -119.99 30.51 86.51
C ALA A 481 -119.98 32.04 86.68
N VAL A 482 -120.73 32.78 85.86
CA VAL A 482 -120.60 34.25 85.76
C VAL A 482 -121.35 35.00 86.87
N ASN A 483 -122.47 34.48 87.37
CA ASN A 483 -123.38 35.28 88.17
C ASN A 483 -122.95 35.50 89.63
N ASP A 484 -122.21 34.58 90.25
CA ASP A 484 -121.95 34.65 91.71
C ASP A 484 -120.94 35.73 92.13
N ASN A 485 -120.19 36.30 91.19
CA ASN A 485 -119.09 37.22 91.48
C ASN A 485 -119.52 38.66 91.80
N GLU A 486 -120.73 39.08 91.47
CA GLU A 486 -121.11 40.51 91.48
C GLU A 486 -121.21 41.12 92.90
N VAL A 487 -121.62 40.35 93.91
CA VAL A 487 -122.00 40.89 95.23
C VAL A 487 -120.80 41.23 96.12
N ALA A 488 -119.66 40.54 95.98
CA ALA A 488 -118.49 40.74 96.85
C ALA A 488 -117.77 42.09 96.63
N LEU A 489 -118.03 42.79 95.52
CA LEU A 489 -117.28 43.98 95.12
C LEU A 489 -117.57 45.25 95.95
N ASN A 490 -118.79 45.46 96.45
CA ASN A 490 -119.19 46.79 96.94
C ASN A 490 -118.58 47.25 98.29
N ALA A 491 -118.10 46.34 99.14
CA ALA A 491 -117.59 46.70 100.47
C ALA A 491 -116.13 47.21 100.50
N GLN A 492 -115.38 47.12 99.40
CA GLN A 492 -113.96 47.51 99.34
C GLN A 492 -113.73 49.04 99.17
N GLY A 493 -114.77 49.84 98.91
CA GLY A 493 -114.66 51.25 98.46
C GLY A 493 -113.90 52.26 99.34
N GLY A 494 -113.90 52.13 100.68
CA GLY A 494 -113.27 53.13 101.56
C GLY A 494 -111.76 52.94 101.81
N ARG A 495 -111.28 51.69 101.81
CA ARG A 495 -109.83 51.38 101.81
C ARG A 495 -109.20 51.65 100.45
N ILE A 496 -110.02 51.57 99.40
CA ILE A 496 -109.64 51.91 98.04
C ILE A 496 -109.17 53.37 97.96
N THR A 497 -109.83 54.34 98.58
CA THR A 497 -109.47 55.76 98.40
C THR A 497 -108.10 56.16 98.96
N THR A 498 -107.68 55.63 100.12
CA THR A 498 -106.34 55.92 100.65
C THR A 498 -105.27 55.15 99.87
N VAL A 499 -105.57 53.91 99.47
CA VAL A 499 -104.71 53.17 98.54
C VAL A 499 -104.58 53.94 97.23
N GLU A 500 -105.65 54.52 96.68
CA GLU A 500 -105.62 55.36 95.46
C GLU A 500 -104.64 56.54 95.61
N THR A 501 -104.61 57.24 96.74
CA THR A 501 -103.72 58.41 96.88
C THR A 501 -102.23 58.02 96.98
N ASP A 502 -101.91 56.93 97.67
CA ASP A 502 -100.55 56.38 97.70
C ASP A 502 -100.18 55.77 96.34
N LEU A 503 -101.17 55.16 95.66
CA LEU A 503 -101.04 54.64 94.29
C LEU A 503 -100.72 55.77 93.32
N ASP A 504 -101.36 56.93 93.39
CA ASP A 504 -101.11 58.08 92.51
C ASP A 504 -99.67 58.60 92.66
N THR A 505 -99.13 58.60 93.89
CA THR A 505 -97.74 59.05 94.15
C THR A 505 -96.71 58.04 93.63
N VAL A 506 -96.99 56.74 93.83
CA VAL A 506 -96.19 55.66 93.25
C VAL A 506 -96.31 55.65 91.73
N GLU A 507 -97.49 55.88 91.18
CA GLU A 507 -97.77 55.99 89.74
C GLU A 507 -96.98 57.13 89.12
N GLY A 508 -96.95 58.31 89.75
CA GLY A 508 -96.14 59.44 89.28
C GLY A 508 -94.64 59.11 89.23
N SER A 509 -94.12 58.47 90.28
CA SER A 509 -92.70 58.08 90.35
C SER A 509 -92.37 56.95 89.38
N LEU A 510 -93.27 55.99 89.22
CA LEU A 510 -93.14 54.86 88.30
C LEU A 510 -93.27 55.33 86.85
N SER A 511 -94.11 56.32 86.55
CA SER A 511 -94.28 56.88 85.21
C SER A 511 -93.00 57.56 84.71
N VAL A 512 -92.28 58.27 85.59
CA VAL A 512 -90.95 58.82 85.27
C VAL A 512 -89.94 57.69 85.05
N ALA A 513 -89.89 56.70 85.93
CA ALA A 513 -88.99 55.55 85.77
C ALA A 513 -89.28 54.73 84.50
N ILE A 514 -90.56 54.56 84.14
CA ILE A 514 -90.99 53.94 82.87
C ILE A 514 -90.54 54.79 81.69
N THR A 515 -90.67 56.11 81.77
CA THR A 515 -90.23 57.01 80.69
C THR A 515 -88.71 56.93 80.46
N ASP A 516 -87.92 56.89 81.54
CA ASP A 516 -86.47 56.69 81.46
C ASP A 516 -86.11 55.30 80.95
N LEU A 517 -86.81 54.26 81.42
CA LEU A 517 -86.59 52.87 80.97
C LEU A 517 -86.97 52.68 79.50
N SER A 518 -88.06 53.28 79.03
CA SER A 518 -88.47 53.27 77.62
C SER A 518 -87.49 54.05 76.74
N SER A 519 -86.92 55.14 77.24
CA SER A 519 -85.86 55.89 76.53
C SER A 519 -84.58 55.06 76.42
N LEU A 520 -84.23 54.31 77.48
CA LEU A 520 -83.09 53.40 77.49
C LEU A 520 -83.34 52.18 76.59
N GLU A 521 -84.53 51.59 76.64
CA GLU A 521 -84.98 50.51 75.75
C GLU A 521 -84.88 50.94 74.28
N GLY A 522 -85.35 52.14 73.94
CA GLY A 522 -85.22 52.69 72.58
C GLY A 522 -83.75 52.81 72.15
N THR A 523 -82.87 53.28 73.05
CA THR A 523 -81.43 53.39 72.78
C THR A 523 -80.77 52.03 72.61
N VAL A 524 -81.02 51.08 73.52
CA VAL A 524 -80.46 49.72 73.50
C VAL A 524 -80.99 48.93 72.30
N SER A 525 -82.27 49.08 71.96
CA SER A 525 -82.88 48.46 70.78
C SER A 525 -82.29 49.02 69.48
N SER A 526 -82.08 50.34 69.40
CA SER A 526 -81.41 50.98 68.26
C SER A 526 -79.95 50.52 68.10
N GLN A 527 -79.19 50.45 69.20
CA GLN A 527 -77.81 49.97 69.18
C GLN A 527 -77.74 48.47 68.85
N GLY A 528 -78.62 47.65 69.43
CA GLY A 528 -78.73 46.23 69.11
C GLY A 528 -79.07 46.00 67.63
N THR A 529 -79.94 46.83 67.05
CA THR A 529 -80.26 46.80 65.62
C THR A 529 -79.04 47.20 64.77
N GLN A 530 -78.31 48.26 65.14
CA GLN A 530 -77.09 48.67 64.42
C GLN A 530 -75.96 47.64 64.52
N ILE A 531 -75.75 47.02 65.68
CA ILE A 531 -74.77 45.96 65.89
C ILE A 531 -75.15 44.71 65.10
N SER A 532 -76.43 44.33 65.09
CA SER A 532 -76.91 43.21 64.29
C SER A 532 -76.78 43.49 62.80
N ALA A 533 -77.13 44.69 62.35
CA ALA A 533 -76.97 45.12 60.96
C ALA A 533 -75.49 45.15 60.54
N ASN A 534 -74.58 45.63 61.39
CA ASN A 534 -73.14 45.59 61.12
C ASN A 534 -72.59 44.15 61.15
N THR A 535 -73.07 43.29 62.05
CA THR A 535 -72.70 41.87 62.10
C THR A 535 -73.14 41.15 60.83
N SER A 536 -74.39 41.35 60.41
CA SER A 536 -74.90 40.85 59.13
C SER A 536 -74.15 41.44 57.94
N ALA A 537 -73.84 42.74 57.94
CA ALA A 537 -73.09 43.40 56.86
C ALA A 537 -71.63 42.93 56.79
N ILE A 538 -70.99 42.60 57.91
CA ILE A 538 -69.65 42.01 57.95
C ILE A 538 -69.71 40.56 57.44
N SER A 539 -70.71 39.76 57.85
CA SER A 539 -70.98 38.44 57.26
C SER A 539 -71.35 38.49 55.77
N LEU A 540 -71.90 39.60 55.27
CA LEU A 540 -72.26 39.81 53.86
C LEU A 540 -71.15 40.47 53.02
N LYS A 541 -70.17 41.15 53.64
CA LYS A 541 -69.02 41.75 52.94
C LYS A 541 -67.79 40.84 52.90
N ALA A 542 -67.70 39.87 53.81
CA ALA A 542 -66.91 38.67 53.62
C ALA A 542 -67.82 37.58 53.03
N ASN A 543 -68.24 37.72 51.76
CA ASN A 543 -69.06 36.70 51.12
C ASN A 543 -68.26 35.40 51.06
N GLN A 544 -68.55 34.47 51.96
CA GLN A 544 -68.05 33.10 51.90
C GLN A 544 -68.27 32.52 50.49
N SER A 545 -69.37 32.88 49.82
CA SER A 545 -69.64 32.49 48.43
C SER A 545 -68.63 33.01 47.42
N GLU A 546 -68.15 34.25 47.53
CA GLU A 546 -67.15 34.79 46.59
C GLU A 546 -65.77 34.19 46.87
N LEU A 547 -65.43 33.99 48.15
CA LEU A 547 -64.19 33.34 48.56
C LEU A 547 -64.16 31.85 48.19
N ASP A 548 -65.27 31.13 48.38
CA ASP A 548 -65.44 29.72 47.98
C ASP A 548 -65.39 29.59 46.47
N THR A 549 -65.98 30.54 45.73
CA THR A 549 -65.89 30.57 44.26
C THR A 549 -64.45 30.78 43.81
N VAL A 550 -63.72 31.71 44.41
CA VAL A 550 -62.30 31.94 44.07
C VAL A 550 -61.44 30.75 44.47
N SER A 551 -61.66 30.16 45.65
CA SER A 551 -60.94 28.96 46.10
C SER A 551 -61.23 27.74 45.22
N GLY A 552 -62.48 27.58 44.78
CA GLY A 552 -62.89 26.55 43.82
C GLY A 552 -62.20 26.76 42.48
N ASN A 553 -62.30 27.95 41.89
CA ASN A 553 -61.64 28.28 40.63
C ASN A 553 -60.12 28.08 40.69
N VAL A 554 -59.46 28.42 41.79
CA VAL A 554 -58.01 28.19 41.97
C VAL A 554 -57.70 26.70 42.07
N THR A 555 -58.56 25.92 42.74
CA THR A 555 -58.40 24.45 42.83
C THR A 555 -58.61 23.78 41.48
N ASP A 556 -59.62 24.22 40.72
CA ASP A 556 -59.94 23.73 39.39
C ASP A 556 -58.81 24.08 38.41
N LEU A 557 -58.36 25.35 38.38
CA LEU A 557 -57.22 25.78 37.57
C LEU A 557 -55.94 25.04 37.93
N SER A 558 -55.68 24.78 39.22
CA SER A 558 -54.51 23.99 39.64
C SER A 558 -54.59 22.55 39.15
N SER A 559 -55.78 21.96 39.15
CA SER A 559 -56.03 20.61 38.64
C SER A 559 -55.87 20.55 37.11
N GLU A 560 -56.43 21.52 36.39
CA GLU A 560 -56.26 21.68 34.94
C GLU A 560 -54.80 21.91 34.56
N LEU A 561 -54.06 22.71 35.34
CA LEU A 561 -52.65 22.96 35.10
C LEU A 561 -51.80 21.70 35.30
N ASN A 562 -52.09 20.89 36.34
CA ASN A 562 -51.41 19.61 36.55
C ASN A 562 -51.70 18.61 35.43
N ILE A 563 -52.94 18.58 34.92
CA ILE A 563 -53.31 17.75 33.77
C ILE A 563 -52.56 18.23 32.51
N LEU A 564 -52.52 19.53 32.27
CA LEU A 564 -51.84 20.11 31.11
C LEU A 564 -50.33 19.87 31.17
N ALA A 565 -49.72 20.00 32.35
CA ALA A 565 -48.30 19.67 32.56
C ALA A 565 -48.00 18.21 32.22
N GLY A 566 -48.83 17.27 32.70
CA GLY A 566 -48.71 15.85 32.35
C GLY A 566 -48.93 15.58 30.86
N GLN A 567 -49.87 16.26 30.21
CA GLN A 567 -50.10 16.15 28.76
C GLN A 567 -48.92 16.69 27.94
N VAL A 568 -48.28 17.79 28.40
CA VAL A 568 -47.09 18.35 27.75
C VAL A 568 -45.90 17.40 27.88
N GLU A 569 -45.68 16.81 29.06
CA GLU A 569 -44.63 15.82 29.30
C GLU A 569 -44.84 14.54 28.44
N LEU A 570 -46.08 14.06 28.36
CA LEU A 570 -46.45 12.93 27.49
C LEU A 570 -46.25 13.25 26.01
N LYS A 571 -46.60 14.46 25.55
CA LYS A 571 -46.45 14.87 24.14
C LYS A 571 -44.99 15.12 23.73
N ALA A 572 -44.18 15.66 24.65
CA ALA A 572 -42.74 15.78 24.44
C ALA A 572 -42.09 14.38 24.33
N SER A 573 -42.47 13.47 25.22
CA SER A 573 -42.02 12.06 25.18
C SER A 573 -42.48 11.33 23.91
N GLN A 574 -43.72 11.57 23.45
CA GLN A 574 -44.24 10.98 22.22
C GLN A 574 -43.49 11.47 20.98
N SER A 575 -43.15 12.76 20.92
CA SER A 575 -42.41 13.33 19.77
C SER A 575 -40.98 12.77 19.69
N ALA A 576 -40.29 12.65 20.83
CA ALA A 576 -38.98 11.99 20.90
C ALA A 576 -39.08 10.51 20.48
N LEU A 577 -40.14 9.80 20.91
CA LEU A 577 -40.38 8.41 20.54
C LEU A 577 -40.66 8.25 19.04
N THR A 578 -41.46 9.14 18.42
CA THR A 578 -41.73 9.11 16.97
C THR A 578 -40.48 9.37 16.14
N ASN A 579 -39.61 10.30 16.57
CA ASN A 579 -38.32 10.52 15.91
C ASN A 579 -37.44 9.27 16.00
N LEU A 580 -37.36 8.66 17.19
CA LEU A 580 -36.60 7.43 17.39
C LEU A 580 -37.17 6.26 16.57
N GLU A 581 -38.48 6.14 16.43
CA GLU A 581 -39.13 5.14 15.57
C GLU A 581 -38.77 5.36 14.08
N GLY A 582 -38.68 6.61 13.65
CA GLY A 582 -38.17 6.99 12.33
C GLY A 582 -36.71 6.59 12.12
N ASP A 583 -35.84 6.91 13.08
CA ASP A 583 -34.42 6.56 13.04
C ASP A 583 -34.22 5.04 13.04
N VAL A 584 -34.96 4.30 13.89
CA VAL A 584 -34.93 2.83 13.93
C VAL A 584 -35.40 2.22 12.61
N THR A 585 -36.42 2.81 11.98
CA THR A 585 -36.91 2.36 10.66
C THR A 585 -35.85 2.59 9.58
N GLN A 586 -35.18 3.74 9.59
CA GLN A 586 -34.10 4.04 8.65
C GLN A 586 -32.91 3.11 8.86
N ILE A 587 -32.48 2.91 10.12
CA ILE A 587 -31.41 1.97 10.47
C ILE A 587 -31.78 0.54 10.02
N SER A 588 -33.02 0.12 10.20
CA SER A 588 -33.49 -1.20 9.73
C SER A 588 -33.39 -1.34 8.20
N SER A 589 -33.72 -0.29 7.46
CA SER A 589 -33.52 -0.22 6.00
C SER A 589 -32.04 -0.28 5.63
N ASP A 590 -31.20 0.49 6.31
CA ASP A 590 -29.77 0.53 6.07
C ASP A 590 -29.12 -0.83 6.35
N VAL A 591 -29.47 -1.48 7.47
CA VAL A 591 -29.05 -2.84 7.81
C VAL A 591 -29.49 -3.86 6.75
N SER A 592 -30.72 -3.75 6.26
CA SER A 592 -31.22 -4.62 5.19
C SER A 592 -30.42 -4.45 3.89
N SER A 593 -30.07 -3.20 3.54
CA SER A 593 -29.25 -2.90 2.36
C SER A 593 -27.81 -3.43 2.50
N LEU A 594 -27.22 -3.27 3.69
CA LEU A 594 -25.90 -3.80 4.02
C LEU A 594 -25.89 -5.32 3.97
N GLN A 595 -26.95 -5.98 4.46
CA GLN A 595 -27.08 -7.43 4.42
C GLN A 595 -27.14 -7.95 2.97
N VAL A 596 -27.82 -7.24 2.06
CA VAL A 596 -27.80 -7.56 0.61
C VAL A 596 -26.38 -7.39 0.04
N GLY A 597 -25.70 -6.30 0.38
CA GLY A 597 -24.31 -6.07 -0.04
C GLY A 597 -23.35 -7.17 0.43
N VAL A 598 -23.43 -7.57 1.70
CA VAL A 598 -22.64 -8.66 2.29
C VAL A 598 -22.93 -10.00 1.63
N ASN A 599 -24.20 -10.29 1.32
CA ASN A 599 -24.56 -11.52 0.60
C ASN A 599 -23.98 -11.54 -0.81
N GLY A 600 -23.98 -10.41 -1.52
CA GLY A 600 -23.34 -10.27 -2.83
C GLY A 600 -21.84 -10.49 -2.75
N ILE A 601 -21.16 -9.82 -1.82
CA ILE A 601 -19.72 -10.00 -1.58
C ILE A 601 -19.39 -11.45 -1.22
N THR A 602 -20.22 -12.10 -0.41
CA THR A 602 -20.02 -13.51 -0.01
C THR A 602 -20.14 -14.46 -1.20
N ALA A 603 -21.09 -14.20 -2.11
CA ALA A 603 -21.24 -14.96 -3.35
C ALA A 603 -20.04 -14.75 -4.30
N ASP A 604 -19.59 -13.51 -4.44
CA ASP A 604 -18.44 -13.15 -5.29
C ASP A 604 -17.14 -13.80 -4.76
N VAL A 605 -16.91 -13.73 -3.44
CA VAL A 605 -15.75 -14.38 -2.79
C VAL A 605 -15.80 -15.90 -2.99
N SER A 606 -16.98 -16.52 -2.88
CA SER A 606 -17.14 -17.96 -3.13
C SER A 606 -16.85 -18.34 -4.59
N SER A 607 -17.27 -17.51 -5.55
CA SER A 607 -16.97 -17.70 -6.97
C SER A 607 -15.47 -17.54 -7.27
N LEU A 608 -14.84 -16.53 -6.65
CA LEU A 608 -13.40 -16.30 -6.76
C LEU A 608 -12.61 -17.47 -6.17
N GLU A 609 -13.01 -17.98 -5.00
CA GLU A 609 -12.41 -19.16 -4.37
C GLU A 609 -12.48 -20.39 -5.30
N SER A 610 -13.64 -20.63 -5.93
CA SER A 610 -13.77 -21.71 -6.92
C SER A 610 -12.85 -21.52 -8.12
N THR A 611 -12.68 -20.28 -8.59
CA THR A 611 -11.80 -19.96 -9.74
C THR A 611 -10.33 -20.17 -9.37
N VAL A 612 -9.90 -19.67 -8.20
CA VAL A 612 -8.54 -19.82 -7.67
C VAL A 612 -8.19 -21.29 -7.45
N ASN A 613 -9.13 -22.09 -6.93
CA ASN A 613 -8.95 -23.54 -6.78
C ASN A 613 -8.81 -24.25 -8.14
N GLY A 614 -9.57 -23.80 -9.15
CA GLY A 614 -9.42 -24.26 -10.53
C GLY A 614 -8.02 -23.97 -11.09
N HIS A 615 -7.57 -22.72 -11.01
CA HIS A 615 -6.23 -22.33 -11.45
C HIS A 615 -5.11 -23.07 -10.70
N THR A 616 -5.26 -23.30 -9.39
CA THR A 616 -4.29 -24.06 -8.59
C THR A 616 -4.15 -25.50 -9.09
N THR A 617 -5.28 -26.10 -9.50
CA THR A 617 -5.31 -27.44 -10.11
C THR A 617 -4.60 -27.43 -11.48
N ASP A 618 -4.89 -26.44 -12.32
CA ASP A 618 -4.28 -26.31 -13.64
C ASP A 618 -2.77 -26.09 -13.57
N ILE A 619 -2.30 -25.24 -12.65
CA ILE A 619 -0.86 -25.02 -12.40
C ILE A 619 -0.18 -26.31 -11.96
N SER A 620 -0.80 -27.08 -11.08
CA SER A 620 -0.25 -28.37 -10.61
C SER A 620 -0.13 -29.38 -11.76
N SER A 621 -1.12 -29.40 -12.66
CA SER A 621 -1.10 -30.23 -13.88
C SER A 621 0.01 -29.80 -14.84
N LEU A 622 0.12 -28.50 -15.12
CA LEU A 622 1.17 -27.93 -15.99
C LEU A 622 2.57 -28.21 -15.43
N ASN A 623 2.78 -28.06 -14.13
CA ASN A 623 4.08 -28.32 -13.50
C ASN A 623 4.48 -29.80 -13.61
N SER A 624 3.50 -30.70 -13.50
CA SER A 624 3.70 -32.14 -13.72
C SER A 624 4.08 -32.43 -15.17
N GLN A 625 3.40 -31.82 -16.15
CA GLN A 625 3.72 -31.96 -17.57
C GLN A 625 5.12 -31.41 -17.90
N LEU A 626 5.50 -30.26 -17.35
CA LEU A 626 6.81 -29.65 -17.54
C LEU A 626 7.93 -30.55 -16.98
N THR A 627 7.71 -31.14 -15.81
CA THR A 627 8.66 -32.08 -15.19
C THR A 627 8.87 -33.32 -16.07
N VAL A 628 7.78 -33.87 -16.64
CA VAL A 628 7.86 -35.00 -17.57
C VAL A 628 8.63 -34.61 -18.84
N GLN A 629 8.34 -33.46 -19.44
CA GLN A 629 9.05 -32.98 -20.63
C GLN A 629 10.54 -32.71 -20.34
N ALA A 630 10.87 -32.12 -19.19
CA ALA A 630 12.25 -31.90 -18.78
C ALA A 630 13.03 -33.23 -18.64
N GLY A 631 12.40 -34.27 -18.06
CA GLY A 631 12.98 -35.60 -17.98
C GLY A 631 13.19 -36.24 -19.37
N GLN A 632 12.23 -36.08 -20.29
CA GLN A 632 12.35 -36.55 -21.66
C GLN A 632 13.49 -35.85 -22.42
N ILE A 633 13.60 -34.53 -22.30
CA ILE A 633 14.69 -33.75 -22.91
C ILE A 633 16.03 -34.21 -22.33
N SER A 634 16.16 -34.26 -21.00
CA SER A 634 17.38 -34.71 -20.33
C SER A 634 17.83 -36.09 -20.80
N SER A 635 16.90 -37.03 -21.04
CA SER A 635 17.24 -38.37 -21.52
C SER A 635 17.75 -38.41 -22.98
N LYS A 636 17.35 -37.45 -23.81
CA LYS A 636 17.75 -37.36 -25.22
C LYS A 636 18.98 -36.49 -25.47
N VAL A 637 19.30 -35.58 -24.55
CA VAL A 637 20.52 -34.76 -24.59
C VAL A 637 21.62 -35.31 -23.70
N ASP A 638 21.39 -36.46 -23.06
CA ASP A 638 22.41 -37.13 -22.27
C ASP A 638 23.62 -37.49 -23.15
N ALA A 639 24.81 -37.21 -22.62
CA ALA A 639 26.06 -37.47 -23.33
C ALA A 639 26.17 -38.94 -23.76
N THR A 640 25.59 -39.88 -23.02
CA THR A 640 25.59 -41.31 -23.38
C THR A 640 24.71 -41.60 -24.59
N TYR A 641 23.55 -40.94 -24.71
CA TYR A 641 22.67 -41.10 -25.87
C TYR A 641 23.33 -40.54 -27.13
N VAL A 642 23.89 -39.33 -27.05
CA VAL A 642 24.59 -38.70 -28.17
C VAL A 642 25.85 -39.47 -28.54
N THR A 643 26.66 -39.88 -27.56
CA THR A 643 27.88 -40.68 -27.80
C THR A 643 27.52 -42.04 -28.38
N GLY A 644 26.45 -42.69 -27.90
CA GLY A 644 25.97 -43.95 -28.47
C GLY A 644 25.46 -43.79 -29.91
N ALA A 645 24.76 -42.69 -30.22
CA ALA A 645 24.23 -42.43 -31.56
C ALA A 645 25.33 -42.16 -32.61
N ILE A 646 26.50 -41.68 -32.19
CA ILE A 646 27.63 -41.38 -33.10
C ILE A 646 28.78 -42.40 -33.03
N ALA A 647 28.80 -43.29 -32.02
CA ALA A 647 29.87 -44.26 -31.81
C ALA A 647 30.05 -45.23 -33.00
N ASP A 648 28.97 -45.47 -33.74
CA ASP A 648 28.97 -46.42 -34.85
C ASP A 648 29.27 -45.77 -36.22
N ILE A 649 29.64 -44.48 -36.30
CA ILE A 649 29.92 -43.80 -37.57
C ILE A 649 31.42 -43.89 -37.92
N GLU A 650 31.76 -44.55 -39.03
CA GLU A 650 33.12 -44.63 -39.58
C GLU A 650 33.13 -44.06 -41.01
N VAL A 651 33.81 -42.93 -41.23
CA VAL A 651 33.89 -42.27 -42.55
C VAL A 651 35.24 -42.57 -43.20
N GLY A 652 35.22 -43.19 -44.37
CA GLY A 652 36.39 -43.35 -45.25
C GLY A 652 36.40 -42.29 -46.32
N GLY A 653 37.55 -41.66 -46.59
CA GLY A 653 37.69 -40.64 -47.64
C GLY A 653 38.59 -41.04 -48.81
N ARG A 654 39.11 -42.27 -48.85
CA ARG A 654 39.98 -42.75 -49.95
C ARG A 654 39.18 -43.68 -50.84
N ASN A 655 39.05 -43.30 -52.12
CA ASN A 655 38.65 -44.24 -53.17
C ASN A 655 39.79 -45.24 -53.45
N TYR A 656 39.51 -46.53 -53.31
CA TYR A 656 40.45 -47.61 -53.66
C TYR A 656 40.28 -48.16 -55.10
N PHE A 657 39.37 -47.64 -55.90
CA PHE A 657 39.17 -48.06 -57.29
C PHE A 657 39.73 -47.04 -58.29
N SER A 658 40.78 -47.43 -58.99
CA SER A 658 41.47 -46.67 -60.03
C SER A 658 40.66 -46.53 -61.32
N ASP A 659 40.90 -45.44 -62.05
CA ASP A 659 40.28 -45.12 -63.35
C ASP A 659 38.75 -45.29 -63.33
N SER A 660 38.12 -44.93 -62.21
CA SER A 660 36.69 -45.15 -61.96
C SER A 660 35.76 -44.21 -62.75
N ASN A 661 36.30 -43.11 -63.27
CA ASN A 661 35.68 -42.24 -64.28
C ASN A 661 36.10 -42.63 -65.72
N TYR A 662 36.93 -43.65 -65.89
CA TYR A 662 37.38 -44.17 -67.19
C TYR A 662 38.05 -43.12 -68.09
N GLU A 663 38.74 -42.15 -67.51
CA GLU A 663 39.46 -41.09 -68.23
C GLU A 663 40.63 -41.64 -69.08
N SER A 664 41.17 -42.81 -68.71
CA SER A 664 42.20 -43.48 -69.51
C SER A 664 41.68 -44.08 -70.84
N LYS A 665 40.37 -44.00 -71.09
CA LYS A 665 39.68 -44.66 -72.21
C LYS A 665 39.17 -43.67 -73.25
N THR A 666 38.87 -44.20 -74.43
CA THR A 666 38.30 -43.40 -75.53
C THR A 666 36.83 -43.74 -75.75
N GLU A 667 36.02 -42.75 -76.14
CA GLU A 667 34.61 -42.98 -76.49
C GLU A 667 34.44 -44.06 -77.58
N GLY A 668 33.56 -45.03 -77.32
CA GLY A 668 33.30 -46.15 -78.22
C GLY A 668 34.38 -47.24 -78.24
N GLU A 669 35.43 -47.12 -77.42
CA GLU A 669 36.40 -48.21 -77.22
C GLU A 669 35.68 -49.41 -76.60
N THR A 670 35.79 -50.58 -77.25
CA THR A 670 35.11 -51.80 -76.82
C THR A 670 35.97 -52.58 -75.82
N PHE A 671 35.33 -53.30 -74.90
CA PHE A 671 36.00 -54.17 -73.94
C PHE A 671 35.41 -55.59 -73.93
N GLY A 672 36.25 -56.55 -73.55
CA GLY A 672 35.89 -57.97 -73.53
C GLY A 672 34.87 -58.31 -72.45
N LEU A 673 33.87 -59.11 -72.81
CA LEU A 673 32.87 -59.65 -71.91
C LEU A 673 32.94 -61.18 -71.89
N TYR A 674 32.71 -61.78 -70.73
CA TYR A 674 32.61 -63.23 -70.59
C TYR A 674 31.15 -63.65 -70.58
N SER A 675 30.66 -64.22 -71.68
CA SER A 675 29.29 -64.73 -71.80
C SER A 675 29.22 -66.26 -71.70
N TRP A 676 28.13 -66.80 -71.13
CA TRP A 676 27.86 -68.23 -71.07
C TRP A 676 26.37 -68.53 -71.28
N GLY A 677 26.04 -69.79 -71.61
CA GLY A 677 24.66 -70.25 -71.74
C GLY A 677 23.84 -69.56 -72.86
N GLY A 678 24.51 -69.12 -73.93
CA GLY A 678 23.85 -68.52 -75.11
C GLY A 678 23.53 -67.03 -74.98
N ASN A 679 24.08 -66.34 -73.98
CA ASN A 679 23.89 -64.91 -73.79
C ASN A 679 24.79 -64.09 -74.75
N GLU A 680 24.22 -63.10 -75.46
CA GLU A 680 24.96 -62.21 -76.37
C GLU A 680 25.05 -60.80 -75.79
N GLN A 681 26.28 -60.29 -75.63
CA GLN A 681 26.53 -58.98 -75.02
C GLN A 681 27.62 -58.21 -75.73
N THR A 682 27.52 -56.88 -75.68
CA THR A 682 28.54 -55.93 -76.12
C THR A 682 28.85 -54.95 -75.00
N GLY A 683 30.10 -54.48 -74.95
CA GLY A 683 30.58 -53.53 -73.97
C GLY A 683 31.44 -52.45 -74.64
N GLU A 684 31.14 -51.19 -74.36
CA GLU A 684 31.88 -50.02 -74.85
C GLU A 684 31.95 -48.93 -73.79
N TYR A 685 32.96 -48.06 -73.84
CA TYR A 685 32.96 -46.84 -73.03
C TYR A 685 32.10 -45.77 -73.70
N SER A 686 31.32 -45.05 -72.90
CA SER A 686 30.32 -44.08 -73.35
C SER A 686 30.44 -42.74 -72.65
N SER A 687 30.28 -41.66 -73.40
CA SER A 687 30.30 -40.26 -72.96
C SER A 687 29.00 -39.86 -72.26
N ASP A 688 28.03 -40.78 -72.23
CA ASP A 688 26.86 -40.69 -71.38
C ASP A 688 27.28 -40.94 -69.93
N VAL A 689 27.36 -39.87 -69.14
CA VAL A 689 27.75 -39.86 -67.72
C VAL A 689 26.73 -39.03 -66.90
N PRO A 690 26.70 -39.13 -65.56
CA PRO A 690 25.82 -38.31 -64.74
C PRO A 690 26.08 -36.80 -64.91
N ASP A 691 25.03 -35.98 -64.80
CA ASP A 691 25.15 -34.52 -64.89
C ASP A 691 26.14 -33.98 -63.85
N GLY A 692 27.09 -33.14 -64.31
CA GLY A 692 28.09 -32.49 -63.46
C GLY A 692 29.32 -33.33 -63.14
N LEU A 693 29.46 -34.52 -63.73
CA LEU A 693 30.64 -35.37 -63.61
C LEU A 693 31.37 -35.50 -64.95
N GLU A 694 32.71 -35.53 -64.92
CA GLU A 694 33.57 -35.64 -66.11
C GLU A 694 34.07 -37.09 -66.32
N GLY A 695 34.50 -37.42 -67.54
CA GLY A 695 34.98 -38.77 -67.89
C GLY A 695 33.96 -39.56 -68.73
N LEU A 696 34.01 -40.88 -68.63
CA LEU A 696 33.17 -41.81 -69.39
C LEU A 696 32.41 -42.76 -68.44
N SER A 697 31.55 -43.59 -69.01
CA SER A 697 30.88 -44.69 -68.33
C SER A 697 31.12 -46.01 -69.06
N GLU A 698 31.02 -47.09 -68.31
CA GLU A 698 31.02 -48.44 -68.87
C GLU A 698 29.59 -48.80 -69.31
N LYS A 699 29.34 -48.77 -70.62
CA LYS A 699 28.07 -49.15 -71.22
C LYS A 699 28.10 -50.62 -71.61
N ARG A 700 27.09 -51.37 -71.20
CA ARG A 700 26.90 -52.77 -71.58
C ARG A 700 25.49 -53.01 -72.07
N VAL A 701 25.38 -53.77 -73.16
CA VAL A 701 24.11 -54.10 -73.80
C VAL A 701 24.05 -55.60 -74.03
N CYS A 702 23.07 -56.27 -73.43
CA CYS A 702 22.70 -57.64 -73.75
C CYS A 702 21.57 -57.62 -74.76
N THR A 703 21.83 -58.16 -75.95
CA THR A 703 20.87 -58.17 -77.08
C THR A 703 20.08 -59.46 -77.15
N VAL A 704 20.61 -60.57 -76.59
CA VAL A 704 19.93 -61.87 -76.53
C VAL A 704 20.14 -62.50 -75.16
N GLY A 705 19.05 -62.76 -74.44
CA GLY A 705 19.05 -63.45 -73.16
C GLY A 705 19.10 -64.98 -73.35
N GLY A 706 20.15 -65.62 -72.85
CA GLY A 706 20.30 -67.08 -72.86
C GLY A 706 19.84 -67.77 -71.57
N THR A 707 20.16 -69.06 -71.41
CA THR A 707 20.01 -69.79 -70.12
C THR A 707 21.15 -69.47 -69.13
N GLY A 708 22.18 -68.75 -69.58
CA GLY A 708 23.27 -68.20 -68.78
C GLY A 708 23.31 -66.66 -68.79
N GLY A 709 24.43 -66.08 -68.38
CA GLY A 709 24.63 -64.62 -68.31
C GLY A 709 25.90 -64.16 -69.01
N GLY A 710 26.29 -62.92 -68.77
CA GLY A 710 27.58 -62.38 -69.14
C GLY A 710 28.13 -61.44 -68.09
N TYR A 711 29.44 -61.49 -67.85
CA TYR A 711 30.11 -60.70 -66.82
C TYR A 711 31.34 -59.94 -67.33
N HIS A 712 31.68 -58.87 -66.60
CA HIS A 712 32.90 -58.09 -66.79
C HIS A 712 33.61 -57.92 -65.45
N ASP A 713 34.86 -58.39 -65.40
CA ASP A 713 35.76 -58.21 -64.24
C ASP A 713 36.64 -56.98 -64.46
N LYS A 714 36.70 -56.11 -63.45
CA LYS A 714 37.57 -54.93 -63.42
C LYS A 714 38.28 -54.81 -62.08
N GLU A 715 39.53 -54.37 -62.17
CA GLU A 715 40.47 -54.08 -61.09
C GLU A 715 40.51 -55.13 -59.97
N GLU A 716 41.55 -55.95 -59.98
CA GLU A 716 41.85 -56.87 -58.88
C GLU A 716 42.81 -56.18 -57.89
N ARG A 717 42.33 -55.95 -56.67
CA ARG A 717 43.08 -55.21 -55.64
C ARG A 717 43.01 -55.92 -54.30
N TYR A 718 44.06 -55.78 -53.51
CA TYR A 718 44.10 -56.30 -52.15
C TYR A 718 43.33 -55.37 -51.20
N TYR A 719 42.41 -55.93 -50.42
CA TYR A 719 41.69 -55.22 -49.36
C TYR A 719 41.87 -55.94 -48.03
N GLU A 720 41.93 -55.17 -46.94
CA GLU A 720 41.92 -55.71 -45.58
C GLU A 720 40.50 -56.10 -45.15
N ALA A 721 40.38 -57.09 -44.26
CA ALA A 721 39.12 -57.40 -43.60
C ALA A 721 38.58 -56.17 -42.85
N GLY A 722 37.28 -55.91 -42.96
CA GLY A 722 36.64 -54.75 -42.33
C GLY A 722 35.39 -54.27 -43.08
N THR A 723 34.80 -53.20 -42.56
CA THR A 723 33.62 -52.55 -43.18
C THR A 723 34.07 -51.55 -44.24
N TYR A 724 33.41 -51.59 -45.39
CA TYR A 724 33.65 -50.67 -46.50
C TYR A 724 32.33 -50.15 -47.02
N THR A 725 32.34 -48.94 -47.55
CA THR A 725 31.21 -48.36 -48.26
C THR A 725 31.56 -48.21 -49.73
N ILE A 726 30.66 -48.66 -50.58
CA ILE A 726 30.76 -48.54 -52.02
C ILE A 726 29.73 -47.54 -52.47
N SER A 727 30.15 -46.59 -53.29
CA SER A 727 29.25 -45.71 -54.01
C SER A 727 29.56 -45.75 -55.50
N TYR A 728 28.54 -45.67 -56.34
CA TYR A 728 28.72 -45.55 -57.79
C TYR A 728 27.48 -44.94 -58.41
N TRP A 729 27.65 -44.34 -59.58
CA TRP A 729 26.54 -43.90 -60.40
C TRP A 729 26.19 -44.98 -61.41
N ALA A 730 24.90 -45.25 -61.56
CA ALA A 730 24.42 -46.19 -62.57
C ALA A 730 23.04 -45.81 -63.11
N LYS A 731 22.77 -46.26 -64.34
CA LYS A 731 21.44 -46.28 -64.95
C LYS A 731 21.27 -47.51 -65.85
N GLY A 732 20.04 -47.87 -66.16
CA GLY A 732 19.75 -48.98 -67.05
C GLY A 732 18.26 -49.30 -67.16
N THR A 733 17.92 -50.30 -67.96
CA THR A 733 16.55 -50.71 -68.23
C THR A 733 16.29 -52.13 -67.76
N ASN A 734 15.24 -52.32 -66.94
CA ASN A 734 14.68 -53.63 -66.59
C ASN A 734 15.65 -54.68 -66.03
N LEU A 735 16.65 -54.27 -65.24
CA LEU A 735 17.55 -55.19 -64.55
C LEU A 735 16.95 -55.61 -63.19
N MET A 736 16.20 -56.72 -63.15
CA MET A 736 15.86 -57.44 -61.92
C MET A 736 16.64 -58.76 -61.84
N HIS A 737 17.94 -58.69 -61.55
CA HIS A 737 18.74 -59.69 -60.80
C HIS A 737 20.25 -59.45 -61.00
N ASN A 738 20.95 -59.30 -59.87
CA ASN A 738 22.35 -59.70 -59.66
C ASN A 738 23.48 -59.05 -60.50
N GLY A 739 23.53 -57.72 -60.54
CA GLY A 739 24.77 -56.98 -60.81
C GLY A 739 25.59 -56.80 -59.52
N TYR A 740 26.52 -57.72 -59.24
CA TYR A 740 27.33 -57.79 -58.02
C TYR A 740 28.42 -56.71 -57.97
N PHE A 741 28.10 -55.49 -57.56
CA PHE A 741 29.09 -54.41 -57.65
C PHE A 741 30.32 -54.53 -56.73
N VAL A 742 30.37 -55.51 -55.82
CA VAL A 742 31.50 -55.75 -54.91
C VAL A 742 31.30 -57.14 -54.28
N CYS A 743 32.17 -58.14 -54.27
CA CYS A 743 33.49 -58.41 -54.79
C CYS A 743 33.65 -59.95 -54.72
N LEU A 744 34.48 -60.57 -55.56
CA LEU A 744 34.85 -61.99 -55.44
C LEU A 744 36.21 -62.10 -54.81
N ASN A 745 36.37 -62.90 -53.77
CA ASN A 745 37.72 -63.36 -53.42
C ASN A 745 38.25 -64.11 -54.65
N SER A 746 39.34 -63.62 -55.23
CA SER A 746 39.86 -64.10 -56.51
C SER A 746 40.21 -65.58 -56.52
N SER A 747 40.40 -66.20 -55.35
CA SER A 747 40.64 -67.64 -55.21
C SER A 747 39.39 -68.48 -54.89
N SER A 748 38.32 -67.92 -54.30
CA SER A 748 37.11 -68.69 -53.92
C SER A 748 35.86 -68.43 -54.78
N ASN A 749 35.87 -67.40 -55.64
CA ASN A 749 34.75 -67.00 -56.50
C ASN A 749 33.41 -66.84 -55.73
N SER A 750 33.48 -66.37 -54.47
CA SER A 750 32.32 -66.14 -53.57
C SER A 750 31.92 -64.66 -53.53
N TYR A 751 30.62 -64.36 -53.58
CA TYR A 751 30.09 -62.99 -53.56
C TYR A 751 29.94 -62.44 -52.14
N ILE A 752 30.35 -61.19 -51.90
CA ILE A 752 30.22 -60.50 -50.61
C ILE A 752 28.77 -60.04 -50.32
N THR A 753 28.02 -59.65 -51.34
CA THR A 753 26.58 -59.33 -51.23
C THR A 753 25.81 -60.08 -52.30
N THR A 754 24.59 -60.53 -52.01
CA THR A 754 23.76 -61.33 -52.92
C THR A 754 22.57 -60.57 -53.53
N ASN A 755 22.35 -59.30 -53.15
CA ASN A 755 21.22 -58.49 -53.60
C ASN A 755 21.67 -57.10 -54.07
N GLY A 756 21.87 -56.90 -55.37
CA GLY A 756 22.12 -55.57 -55.96
C GLY A 756 20.83 -54.77 -56.18
N PRO A 757 20.92 -53.43 -56.38
CA PRO A 757 19.75 -52.60 -56.65
C PRO A 757 19.15 -52.87 -58.03
N THR A 758 17.85 -52.63 -58.15
CA THR A 758 17.22 -52.39 -59.46
C THR A 758 17.68 -51.03 -60.00
N LEU A 759 18.29 -51.02 -61.19
CA LEU A 759 18.71 -49.78 -61.85
C LEU A 759 17.52 -48.99 -62.37
N THR A 760 17.56 -47.67 -62.21
CA THR A 760 16.59 -46.74 -62.80
C THR A 760 17.01 -46.34 -64.22
N ALA A 761 16.05 -45.88 -65.03
CA ALA A 761 16.34 -45.36 -66.36
C ALA A 761 17.21 -44.08 -66.34
N ASN A 762 17.13 -43.29 -65.26
CA ASN A 762 17.95 -42.12 -65.02
C ASN A 762 19.17 -42.46 -64.16
N TRP A 763 20.25 -41.68 -64.32
CA TRP A 763 21.42 -41.75 -63.46
C TRP A 763 21.03 -41.59 -61.99
N LYS A 764 21.42 -42.56 -61.17
CA LYS A 764 21.26 -42.52 -59.73
C LYS A 764 22.54 -42.98 -59.06
N ARG A 765 22.88 -42.33 -57.95
CA ARG A 765 23.94 -42.76 -57.07
C ARG A 765 23.44 -43.87 -56.15
N TYR A 766 24.13 -44.99 -56.16
CA TYR A 766 23.84 -46.13 -55.31
C TYR A 766 24.94 -46.27 -54.27
N ILE A 767 24.56 -46.53 -53.01
CA ILE A 767 25.47 -46.59 -51.86
C ILE A 767 25.20 -47.88 -51.09
N TYR A 768 26.27 -48.62 -50.76
CA TYR A 768 26.20 -49.89 -50.03
C TYR A 768 27.32 -49.99 -49.00
N THR A 769 26.97 -50.34 -47.78
CA THR A 769 27.93 -50.84 -46.82
C THR A 769 28.10 -52.34 -47.03
N ILE A 770 29.34 -52.78 -47.20
CA ILE A 770 29.73 -54.19 -47.27
C ILE A 770 30.72 -54.52 -46.16
N THR A 771 30.86 -55.80 -45.87
CA THR A 771 31.92 -56.31 -45.00
C THR A 771 32.84 -57.19 -45.80
N ILE A 772 34.13 -56.85 -45.85
CA ILE A 772 35.17 -57.72 -46.38
C ILE A 772 35.52 -58.75 -45.29
N PRO A 773 35.15 -60.04 -45.47
CA PRO A 773 35.22 -61.02 -44.38
C PRO A 773 36.66 -61.46 -44.06
N THR A 774 37.55 -61.48 -45.06
CA THR A 774 38.95 -61.87 -44.90
C THR A 774 39.84 -60.99 -45.77
N SER A 775 41.03 -60.60 -45.30
CA SER A 775 41.95 -59.82 -46.12
C SER A 775 42.40 -60.61 -47.34
N GLY A 776 42.34 -60.02 -48.53
CA GLY A 776 42.60 -60.75 -49.77
C GLY A 776 42.43 -59.90 -51.02
N TYR A 777 42.64 -60.52 -52.19
CA TYR A 777 42.40 -59.89 -53.48
C TYR A 777 40.93 -60.01 -53.86
N TYR A 778 40.36 -58.86 -54.21
CA TYR A 778 38.99 -58.71 -54.63
C TYR A 778 38.90 -57.87 -55.89
N LYS A 779 37.84 -58.10 -56.67
CA LYS A 779 37.59 -57.42 -57.94
C LYS A 779 36.13 -57.02 -58.11
N ARG A 780 35.89 -55.98 -58.93
CA ARG A 780 34.54 -55.55 -59.30
C ARG A 780 34.04 -56.42 -60.45
N ARG A 781 32.96 -57.17 -60.23
CA ARG A 781 32.32 -58.01 -61.25
C ARG A 781 30.90 -57.54 -61.54
N SER A 782 30.64 -57.01 -62.73
CA SER A 782 29.27 -56.67 -63.12
C SER A 782 28.69 -57.76 -64.01
N ILE A 783 27.44 -58.20 -63.80
CA ILE A 783 26.80 -59.32 -64.53
C ILE A 783 25.46 -58.86 -65.12
N ILE A 784 25.13 -59.34 -66.32
CA ILE A 784 23.82 -59.18 -66.98
C ILE A 784 23.33 -60.56 -67.41
N TYR A 785 22.07 -60.89 -67.10
CA TYR A 785 21.46 -62.20 -67.41
C TYR A 785 20.42 -62.15 -68.53
N ILE A 786 19.80 -60.98 -68.73
CA ILE A 786 18.65 -60.79 -69.59
C ILE A 786 18.89 -59.63 -70.55
N GLU A 787 18.09 -59.56 -71.60
CA GLU A 787 18.10 -58.45 -72.56
C GLU A 787 17.88 -57.13 -71.82
N SER A 788 18.93 -56.30 -71.80
CA SER A 788 18.97 -55.08 -71.01
C SER A 788 20.19 -54.25 -71.38
N SER A 789 20.19 -52.99 -70.94
CA SER A 789 21.34 -52.10 -71.03
C SER A 789 21.66 -51.50 -69.65
N SER A 790 22.94 -51.29 -69.38
CA SER A 790 23.41 -50.61 -68.16
C SER A 790 24.61 -49.74 -68.44
N TRP A 791 24.70 -48.66 -67.66
CA TRP A 791 25.83 -47.74 -67.59
C TRP A 791 26.26 -47.65 -66.14
N ILE A 792 27.57 -47.71 -65.90
CA ILE A 792 28.17 -47.51 -64.58
C ILE A 792 29.31 -46.52 -64.73
N SER A 793 29.43 -45.59 -63.80
CA SER A 793 30.52 -44.62 -63.77
C SER A 793 30.81 -44.19 -62.32
N HIS A 794 31.97 -43.59 -62.09
CA HIS A 794 32.38 -42.99 -60.81
C HIS A 794 32.23 -43.98 -59.66
N PHE A 795 32.78 -45.18 -59.86
CA PHE A 795 32.82 -46.21 -58.82
C PHE A 795 33.81 -45.82 -57.73
N GLN A 796 33.38 -45.90 -56.49
CA GLN A 796 34.18 -45.60 -55.32
C GLN A 796 33.96 -46.67 -54.26
N ILE A 797 35.06 -47.13 -53.69
CA ILE A 797 35.06 -48.02 -52.52
C ILE A 797 35.94 -47.38 -51.46
N GLU A 798 35.44 -47.28 -50.24
CA GLU A 798 36.04 -46.56 -49.12
C GLU A 798 35.94 -47.40 -47.85
N LYS A 799 36.90 -47.31 -46.94
CA LYS A 799 36.86 -48.03 -45.65
C LYS A 799 35.97 -47.29 -44.66
N GLY A 800 34.95 -47.93 -44.10
CA GLY A 800 33.95 -47.29 -43.22
C GLY A 800 32.52 -47.57 -43.67
N ASN A 801 31.53 -47.04 -42.95
CA ASN A 801 30.10 -47.28 -43.20
C ASN A 801 29.32 -46.07 -43.75
N VAL A 802 30.01 -44.96 -44.03
CA VAL A 802 29.46 -43.76 -44.67
C VAL A 802 30.16 -43.52 -46.01
N ALA A 803 29.40 -43.23 -47.06
CA ALA A 803 29.93 -42.82 -48.36
C ALA A 803 30.24 -41.31 -48.36
N THR A 804 31.40 -40.94 -48.90
CA THR A 804 31.74 -39.54 -49.21
C THR A 804 31.50 -39.27 -50.69
N ASP A 805 31.56 -38.00 -51.15
CA ASP A 805 31.47 -37.69 -52.58
C ASP A 805 32.61 -38.33 -53.39
N TRP A 806 32.35 -38.59 -54.69
CA TRP A 806 33.33 -39.28 -55.52
C TRP A 806 34.61 -38.45 -55.67
N THR A 807 35.74 -39.10 -55.47
CA THR A 807 37.07 -38.61 -55.84
C THR A 807 37.79 -39.68 -56.67
N PRO A 808 38.71 -39.29 -57.57
CA PRO A 808 39.63 -40.24 -58.21
C PRO A 808 40.41 -41.04 -57.16
N ALA A 809 40.89 -42.23 -57.51
CA ALA A 809 41.84 -42.90 -56.63
C ALA A 809 43.14 -42.10 -56.56
N LEU A 810 43.85 -42.18 -55.44
CA LEU A 810 45.15 -41.51 -55.30
C LEU A 810 46.13 -41.95 -56.39
N GLU A 811 46.02 -43.19 -56.86
CA GLU A 811 46.84 -43.71 -57.95
C GLU A 811 46.57 -43.04 -59.30
N ASP A 812 45.38 -42.52 -59.55
CA ASP A 812 44.99 -41.89 -60.82
C ASP A 812 45.64 -40.51 -60.97
N VAL A 813 45.80 -39.78 -59.86
CA VAL A 813 46.40 -38.43 -59.82
C VAL A 813 47.89 -38.44 -59.48
N GLN A 814 48.48 -39.61 -59.19
CA GLN A 814 49.88 -39.73 -58.75
C GLN A 814 50.87 -39.19 -59.80
N ALA A 815 50.60 -39.38 -61.09
CA ALA A 815 51.44 -38.85 -62.16
C ALA A 815 51.45 -37.32 -62.23
N GLU A 816 50.31 -36.68 -61.95
CA GLU A 816 50.21 -35.22 -61.86
C GLU A 816 50.95 -34.70 -60.61
N ILE A 817 50.79 -35.39 -59.47
CA ILE A 817 51.50 -35.08 -58.23
C ILE A 817 53.02 -35.15 -58.45
N ASP A 818 53.51 -36.21 -59.10
CA ASP A 818 54.93 -36.40 -59.38
C ASP A 818 55.46 -35.33 -60.35
N SER A 819 54.65 -34.92 -61.33
CA SER A 819 54.98 -33.83 -62.26
C SER A 819 55.10 -32.48 -61.55
N VAL A 820 54.12 -32.15 -60.70
CA VAL A 820 54.12 -30.92 -59.88
C VAL A 820 55.32 -30.91 -58.92
N TYR A 821 55.61 -32.05 -58.28
CA TYR A 821 56.77 -32.18 -57.40
C TYR A 821 58.11 -31.99 -58.15
N SER A 822 58.23 -32.56 -59.35
CA SER A 822 59.38 -32.38 -60.22
C SER A 822 59.57 -30.91 -60.64
N TYR A 823 58.48 -30.25 -61.04
CA TYR A 823 58.48 -28.82 -61.37
C TYR A 823 58.89 -27.95 -60.17
N ALA A 824 58.29 -28.18 -58.99
CA ALA A 824 58.64 -27.46 -57.76
C ALA A 824 60.10 -27.68 -57.34
N SER A 825 60.61 -28.92 -57.46
CA SER A 825 62.03 -29.23 -57.22
C SER A 825 62.95 -28.49 -58.19
N SER A 826 62.59 -28.40 -59.47
CA SER A 826 63.35 -27.63 -60.47
C SER A 826 63.42 -26.14 -60.13
N GLU A 827 62.28 -25.53 -59.79
CA GLU A 827 62.19 -24.11 -59.40
C GLU A 827 63.01 -23.79 -58.15
N ILE A 828 62.92 -24.63 -57.11
CA ILE A 828 63.71 -24.48 -55.88
C ILE A 828 65.22 -24.52 -56.19
N ASN A 829 65.65 -25.44 -57.06
CA ASN A 829 67.06 -25.55 -57.45
C ASN A 829 67.53 -24.33 -58.27
N GLN A 830 66.70 -23.75 -59.15
CA GLN A 830 67.03 -22.51 -59.84
C GLN A 830 67.16 -21.32 -58.87
N LEU A 831 66.21 -21.18 -57.94
CA LEU A 831 66.24 -20.14 -56.90
C LEU A 831 67.47 -20.26 -56.01
N ALA A 832 67.85 -21.48 -55.61
CA ALA A 832 69.10 -21.73 -54.87
C ALA A 832 70.34 -21.30 -55.68
N GLY A 833 70.37 -21.58 -56.99
CA GLY A 833 71.43 -21.11 -57.90
C GLY A 833 71.52 -19.58 -58.00
N GLN A 834 70.39 -18.89 -58.09
CA GLN A 834 70.34 -17.42 -58.12
C GLN A 834 70.78 -16.77 -56.79
N ILE A 835 70.44 -17.38 -55.65
CA ILE A 835 70.91 -16.95 -54.33
C ILE A 835 72.43 -17.10 -54.22
N SER A 836 73.01 -18.18 -54.76
CA SER A 836 74.46 -18.38 -54.79
C SER A 836 75.18 -17.35 -55.68
N LEU A 837 74.56 -16.90 -56.79
CA LEU A 837 75.11 -15.86 -57.67
C LEU A 837 75.06 -14.44 -57.08
N LYS A 838 74.18 -14.18 -56.11
CA LYS A 838 74.14 -12.90 -55.37
C LYS A 838 75.24 -12.78 -54.31
N ALA A 839 76.02 -13.85 -54.13
CA ALA A 839 77.21 -13.95 -53.28
C ALA A 839 78.45 -14.30 -54.13
N ASP A 840 78.64 -13.64 -55.27
CA ASP A 840 79.79 -13.89 -56.14
C ASP A 840 81.10 -13.50 -55.43
N SER A 841 81.94 -14.50 -55.07
CA SER A 841 83.19 -14.29 -54.35
C SER A 841 84.08 -13.28 -55.06
N THR A 842 84.00 -13.24 -56.39
CA THR A 842 84.78 -12.31 -57.22
C THR A 842 84.52 -10.84 -56.89
N THR A 843 83.29 -10.47 -56.54
CA THR A 843 82.94 -9.10 -56.16
C THR A 843 83.43 -8.78 -54.75
N VAL A 844 83.28 -9.73 -53.81
CA VAL A 844 83.73 -9.59 -52.42
C VAL A 844 85.27 -9.57 -52.33
N ASP A 845 85.95 -10.43 -53.08
CA ASP A 845 87.40 -10.51 -53.19
C ASP A 845 87.99 -9.24 -53.83
N SER A 846 87.31 -8.70 -54.84
CA SER A 846 87.66 -7.40 -55.45
C SER A 846 87.52 -6.24 -54.45
N MET A 847 86.44 -6.22 -53.65
CA MET A 847 86.26 -5.22 -52.60
C MET A 847 87.32 -5.34 -51.49
N ASN A 848 87.65 -6.56 -51.05
CA ASN A 848 88.72 -6.80 -50.09
C ASN A 848 90.08 -6.33 -50.62
N THR A 849 90.38 -6.63 -51.89
CA THR A 849 91.64 -6.19 -52.53
C THR A 849 91.74 -4.66 -52.57
N ARG A 850 90.64 -3.97 -52.91
CA ARG A 850 90.58 -2.50 -52.89
C ARG A 850 90.76 -1.94 -51.48
N LEU A 851 90.15 -2.58 -50.47
CA LEU A 851 90.24 -2.15 -49.08
C LEU A 851 91.66 -2.29 -48.54
N SER A 852 92.32 -3.43 -48.78
CA SER A 852 93.72 -3.64 -48.39
C SER A 852 94.67 -2.66 -49.06
N THR A 853 94.40 -2.27 -50.31
CA THR A 853 95.20 -1.24 -51.00
C THR A 853 95.03 0.13 -50.34
N ALA A 854 93.80 0.51 -50.00
CA ALA A 854 93.52 1.77 -49.32
C ALA A 854 94.16 1.84 -47.92
N GLU A 855 94.17 0.73 -47.17
CA GLU A 855 94.86 0.64 -45.88
C GLU A 855 96.38 0.84 -46.00
N LEU A 856 97.00 0.27 -47.03
CA LEU A 856 98.43 0.48 -47.31
C LEU A 856 98.73 1.95 -47.65
N ASP A 857 97.88 2.59 -48.46
CA ASP A 857 98.03 4.01 -48.81
C ASP A 857 97.89 4.92 -47.58
N ILE A 858 96.95 4.62 -46.67
CA ILE A 858 96.77 5.36 -45.41
C ILE A 858 98.02 5.24 -44.52
N ASN A 859 98.57 4.04 -44.38
CA ASN A 859 99.79 3.82 -43.59
C ASN A 859 101.00 4.53 -44.20
N ALA A 860 101.10 4.59 -45.53
CA ALA A 860 102.16 5.34 -46.21
C ALA A 860 102.02 6.85 -45.99
N LEU A 861 100.78 7.37 -45.98
CA LEU A 861 100.47 8.76 -45.64
C LEU A 861 100.84 9.11 -44.20
N ASP A 862 100.55 8.22 -43.25
CA ASP A 862 100.95 8.36 -41.84
C ASP A 862 102.49 8.42 -41.68
N GLY A 863 103.21 7.55 -42.37
CA GLY A 863 104.67 7.57 -42.43
C GLY A 863 105.25 8.86 -43.05
N ALA A 864 104.62 9.37 -44.11
CA ALA A 864 105.02 10.62 -44.76
C ALA A 864 104.73 11.87 -43.90
N ILE A 865 103.67 11.87 -43.09
CA ILE A 865 103.37 12.92 -42.12
C ILE A 865 104.43 12.93 -41.01
N THR A 866 104.86 11.74 -40.57
CA THR A 866 105.89 11.58 -39.53
C THR A 866 107.28 12.06 -39.99
N SER A 867 107.61 11.99 -41.29
CA SER A 867 108.93 12.41 -41.81
C SER A 867 109.06 13.90 -42.17
N LYS A 868 107.95 14.66 -42.22
CA LYS A 868 107.96 16.09 -42.60
C LYS A 868 108.38 17.08 -41.50
N VAL A 869 108.60 16.62 -40.27
CA VAL A 869 109.30 17.40 -39.23
C VAL A 869 110.67 16.77 -39.02
N GLU A 870 111.69 17.25 -39.72
CA GLU A 870 113.05 16.83 -39.39
C GLU A 870 113.35 17.27 -37.95
N VAL A 871 113.49 16.29 -37.05
CA VAL A 871 113.81 16.48 -35.64
C VAL A 871 115.05 17.35 -35.45
N SER A 872 115.99 17.31 -36.41
CA SER A 872 117.14 18.22 -36.50
C SER A 872 116.73 19.69 -36.56
N THR A 873 115.74 20.03 -37.38
CA THR A 873 115.23 21.39 -37.58
C THR A 873 114.46 21.85 -36.35
N PHE A 874 113.60 20.99 -35.78
CA PHE A 874 112.88 21.29 -34.54
C PHE A 874 113.84 21.52 -33.36
N ASN A 875 114.84 20.65 -33.18
CA ASN A 875 115.84 20.80 -32.12
C ASN A 875 116.73 22.04 -32.31
N THR A 876 117.04 22.39 -33.57
CA THR A 876 117.80 23.62 -33.88
C THR A 876 116.99 24.88 -33.53
N LEU A 877 115.70 24.91 -33.89
CA LEU A 877 114.81 26.02 -33.52
C LEU A 877 114.62 26.12 -32.00
N LYS A 878 114.43 24.98 -31.32
CA LYS A 878 114.34 24.91 -29.86
C LYS A 878 115.59 25.46 -29.18
N GLY A 879 116.78 25.04 -29.59
CA GLY A 879 118.04 25.55 -29.03
C GLY A 879 118.24 27.06 -29.24
N ARG A 880 117.79 27.61 -30.38
CA ARG A 880 117.79 29.07 -30.60
C ARG A 880 116.83 29.80 -29.66
N VAL A 881 115.66 29.22 -29.39
CA VAL A 881 114.68 29.77 -28.44
C VAL A 881 115.24 29.74 -27.01
N ASP A 882 115.83 28.63 -26.58
CA ASP A 882 116.42 28.51 -25.23
C ASP A 882 117.57 29.53 -25.03
N THR A 883 118.38 29.76 -26.06
CA THR A 883 119.46 30.77 -26.02
C THR A 883 118.89 32.19 -25.94
N ALA A 884 117.83 32.48 -26.69
CA ALA A 884 117.15 33.78 -26.63
C ALA A 884 116.51 34.02 -25.25
N GLU A 885 115.86 33.02 -24.66
CA GLU A 885 115.30 33.11 -23.30
C GLU A 885 116.36 33.38 -22.24
N THR A 886 117.52 32.73 -22.36
CA THR A 886 118.65 32.95 -21.44
C THR A 886 119.19 34.37 -21.57
N THR A 887 119.31 34.87 -22.80
CA THR A 887 119.79 36.24 -23.08
C THR A 887 118.80 37.28 -22.57
N ILE A 888 117.49 37.08 -22.78
CA ILE A 888 116.44 37.95 -22.25
C ILE A 888 116.48 37.95 -20.72
N SER A 889 116.63 36.79 -20.08
CA SER A 889 116.73 36.69 -18.62
C SER A 889 117.97 37.43 -18.06
N GLN A 890 119.11 37.37 -18.75
CA GLN A 890 120.30 38.14 -18.39
C GLN A 890 120.11 39.64 -18.58
N LEU A 891 119.49 40.08 -19.68
CA LEU A 891 119.16 41.49 -19.93
C LEU A 891 118.18 42.03 -18.87
N VAL A 892 117.19 41.24 -18.46
CA VAL A 892 116.26 41.58 -17.36
C VAL A 892 117.01 41.72 -16.03
N CYS A 893 118.01 40.87 -15.77
CA CYS A 893 118.83 40.95 -14.56
C CYS A 893 119.78 42.18 -14.57
N GLN A 894 120.38 42.51 -15.72
CA GLN A 894 121.16 43.74 -15.90
C GLN A 894 120.28 44.99 -15.75
N HIS A 895 119.05 44.98 -16.28
CA HIS A 895 118.11 46.10 -16.11
C HIS A 895 117.73 46.33 -14.64
N LYS A 896 117.56 45.26 -13.85
CA LYS A 896 117.33 45.36 -12.39
C LYS A 896 118.55 45.88 -11.62
N THR A 897 119.76 45.72 -12.15
CA THR A 897 121.00 46.22 -11.49
C THR A 897 121.24 47.71 -11.79
N VAL A 898 120.79 48.21 -12.94
CA VAL A 898 120.91 49.63 -13.33
C VAL A 898 119.88 50.53 -12.63
N GLN A 899 118.77 49.98 -12.10
CA GLN A 899 117.79 50.74 -11.29
C GLN A 899 118.18 50.94 -9.81
N PHE A 900 119.33 50.44 -9.36
CA PHE A 900 119.86 50.64 -8.00
C PHE A 900 121.09 51.57 -7.94
N PHE A 901 121.40 52.28 -9.03
CA PHE A 901 122.33 53.40 -9.07
C PHE A 901 121.61 54.73 -9.21
#